data_AF-A0A1J4MS01-F1
#
_entry.id   AF-A0A1J4MS01-F1
#
_cell.length_a   1.000
_cell.length_b   1.000
_cell.length_c   1.000
_cell.angle_alpha   90.00
_cell.angle_beta   90.00
_cell.angle_gamma   90.00
#
_symmetry.space_group_name_H-M   'P 1'
#
loop_
_entity.id
_entity.type
_entity.pdbx_description
1 polymer ?
#
loop_
_entity_poly.entity_id
_entity_poly.type
_entity_poly.pdbx_seq_one_letter_code
_entity_poly.pdbx_strand_id
1 'polypeptide(L)'
;MLRHFFYICIWTLGTFLFCIGYFGPVNQRSGFKSEGTYSEDFKVDYFNTTQIYDKIIITLVDALRWDFVAFVPNSHKHYHNKFKFIQSILKDKELSQYCRLYKFRSDTPTATTHRLNALMTGTIPRFIDLWSTFNPKCIKQETILQQLHLKNKKITILGDDTWDSLFSKYIDYNHYFPSFDIRDINSVDDGIINNLWKYLDIKEINEDSESSFIIDDWTLLVAHFLGVDHIGHLLNVNNPTMALKLQKMEQVFMMTIFKALNIKKSFNENMKIEDTIMQIVEHLKNLNSKRILFLLFGDHGQTDNGEHGGNSEQETDAAFFAFSNIKYNNLAYPHNISEPHILHQIDFVPTLASLLGINIPNENIGVLSQDLLPDINSDEYSLDSLIWKTKSAHNNALQMIKKFKREFSKSKEKENFITEKYSLYYESYIDLKDYFGLLNSIENEYSDLQINKKIKSKLNKHLKSSIELSYSIQKVYKENVNSISWIYVVNSISILICLILWECFPQVYKKFCSSFKPPLKLSTSIITLIMWLLLSSFISYFVFKNKFKLDNVLLSSISYYLFYNFFTLKKEFSKSLLNYYKLIYKYMTVWDCYWCVIATFVITIGCNLSDSLVFFEARAVRFLLVSYNILYLISGHKRNLKGLFYCLIQLILIRIGYLTDPSEGRQGESPNDPYYTSSLNILTLLLHYLFIVIHNLDIINFMNLAMMFGILIYLQIYTIDCIWLPRIYLIFLIYIIYLNIHRSQIQNDSKQKLKELSLKNIWVSCQVFLYIMLQKNQVIAFSLSYIVQICSMEMIKNDLNNLKDRKVASFKSSLYLYLVSKQCFFNIGNRPRIDKIPSMVGLIGLKYYTPFVSSIIVVLFLCSHLLNLLLCINMEPLINKTVANSTIMVFNLFNQVFSCIGLCILRHNLMIWTMFAPKFVYQVVFNLFIVLILILIE
;
A
#
# COMPACT_ATOMS: atom_id res chain seq x y z
N MET A 1 -5.88 2.88 34.38
CA MET A 1 -7.07 2.50 33.57
C MET A 1 -7.92 3.67 33.05
N LEU A 2 -8.68 4.42 33.86
CA LEU A 2 -9.59 5.50 33.38
C LEU A 2 -8.91 6.54 32.46
N ARG A 3 -7.70 6.98 32.80
CA ARG A 3 -6.89 7.87 31.96
C ARG A 3 -6.65 7.32 30.55
N HIS A 4 -6.25 6.05 30.46
CA HIS A 4 -5.96 5.38 29.19
C HIS A 4 -7.22 5.15 28.36
N PHE A 5 -8.36 4.86 29.00
CA PHE A 5 -9.65 4.75 28.34
C PHE A 5 -10.07 6.07 27.66
N PHE A 6 -10.02 7.19 28.39
CA PHE A 6 -10.33 8.51 27.82
C PHE A 6 -9.38 8.90 26.68
N TYR A 7 -8.09 8.61 26.83
CA TYR A 7 -7.10 8.81 25.78
C TYR A 7 -7.53 8.09 24.49
N ILE A 8 -7.87 6.79 24.57
CA ILE A 8 -8.31 6.00 23.41
C ILE A 8 -9.56 6.60 22.78
N CYS A 9 -10.57 6.99 23.56
CA CYS A 9 -11.81 7.56 23.03
C CYS A 9 -11.59 8.88 22.27
N ILE A 10 -10.81 9.81 22.82
CA ILE A 10 -10.57 11.11 22.16
C ILE A 10 -9.63 10.91 20.95
N TRP A 11 -8.65 10.03 21.08
CA TRP A 11 -7.69 9.74 20.02
C TRP A 11 -8.35 9.07 18.81
N THR A 12 -9.22 8.09 19.06
CA THR A 12 -10.03 7.43 18.02
C THR A 12 -10.94 8.43 17.32
N LEU A 13 -11.62 9.32 18.07
CA LEU A 13 -12.43 10.38 17.48
C LEU A 13 -11.63 11.30 16.56
N GLY A 14 -10.49 11.82 17.02
CA GLY A 14 -9.62 12.67 16.21
C GLY A 14 -9.14 11.96 14.95
N THR A 15 -8.61 10.75 15.09
CA THR A 15 -8.11 9.93 13.97
C THR A 15 -9.22 9.61 12.97
N PHE A 16 -10.41 9.23 13.44
CA PHE A 16 -11.55 8.89 12.59
C PHE A 16 -12.04 10.10 11.77
N LEU A 17 -12.11 11.28 12.39
CA LEU A 17 -12.46 12.52 11.69
C LEU A 17 -11.42 12.89 10.63
N PHE A 18 -10.13 12.67 10.90
CA PHE A 18 -9.09 12.87 9.90
C PHE A 18 -9.32 11.94 8.71
N CYS A 19 -9.58 10.66 8.96
CA CYS A 19 -9.85 9.68 7.91
C CYS A 19 -11.07 10.05 7.06
N ILE A 20 -12.17 10.50 7.68
CA ILE A 20 -13.35 10.98 6.93
C ILE A 20 -13.01 12.24 6.12
N GLY A 21 -12.26 13.18 6.71
CA GLY A 21 -11.93 14.44 6.05
C GLY A 21 -11.01 14.29 4.87
N TYR A 22 -10.02 13.39 5.00
CA TYR A 22 -8.93 13.23 4.07
C TYR A 22 -9.16 12.07 3.08
N PHE A 23 -9.60 10.91 3.58
CA PHE A 23 -9.85 9.70 2.78
C PHE A 23 -11.33 9.44 2.49
N GLY A 24 -12.24 10.19 3.12
CA GLY A 24 -13.67 9.95 3.01
C GLY A 24 -14.18 10.16 1.58
N PRO A 25 -15.29 9.51 1.23
CA PRO A 25 -15.82 9.56 -0.11
C PRO A 25 -16.20 11.00 -0.47
N VAL A 26 -15.79 11.43 -1.67
CA VAL A 26 -16.49 12.51 -2.38
C VAL A 26 -17.93 12.03 -2.52
N ASN A 27 -18.83 12.50 -1.65
CA ASN A 27 -20.22 12.06 -1.46
C ASN A 27 -20.70 11.08 -2.55
N GLN A 28 -20.48 9.78 -2.36
CA GLN A 28 -21.40 8.82 -2.94
C GLN A 28 -22.71 9.08 -2.23
N ARG A 29 -23.60 9.86 -2.86
CA ARG A 29 -25.01 9.77 -2.52
C ARG A 29 -25.33 8.30 -2.71
N SER A 30 -25.59 7.65 -1.58
CA SER A 30 -26.11 6.30 -1.44
C SER A 30 -27.09 6.00 -2.56
N GLY A 31 -27.02 4.77 -3.08
CA GLY A 31 -27.88 4.26 -4.14
C GLY A 31 -29.27 4.86 -4.05
N PHE A 32 -29.57 5.75 -5.00
CA PHE A 32 -30.92 6.18 -5.23
C PHE A 32 -31.46 5.31 -6.36
N LYS A 33 -32.57 4.65 -6.04
CA LYS A 33 -33.49 4.07 -7.01
C LYS A 33 -33.64 5.03 -8.18
N SER A 34 -33.66 4.45 -9.37
CA SER A 34 -34.03 5.05 -10.64
C SER A 34 -35.44 5.62 -10.57
N GLU A 35 -35.65 6.72 -9.86
CA GLU A 35 -36.92 7.44 -9.78
C GLU A 35 -36.60 8.87 -9.33
N GLY A 36 -36.12 9.64 -10.30
CA GLY A 36 -35.81 11.06 -10.18
C GLY A 36 -35.80 11.63 -11.58
N THR A 37 -36.99 11.97 -12.05
CA THR A 37 -37.27 12.63 -13.32
C THR A 37 -36.52 13.96 -13.40
N TYR A 38 -35.32 13.93 -13.98
CA TYR A 38 -34.87 15.01 -14.85
C TYR A 38 -35.41 14.72 -16.25
N SER A 39 -36.67 15.09 -16.46
CA SER A 39 -37.22 15.31 -17.80
C SER A 39 -36.72 16.66 -18.31
N GLU A 40 -36.37 16.70 -19.60
CA GLU A 40 -35.76 17.79 -20.39
C GLU A 40 -34.21 17.82 -20.29
N ASP A 41 -33.38 17.53 -21.31
CA ASP A 41 -33.59 17.30 -22.73
C ASP A 41 -32.29 16.68 -23.33
N PHE A 42 -31.99 15.40 -23.07
CA PHE A 42 -30.97 14.70 -23.86
C PHE A 42 -31.66 14.02 -25.04
N LYS A 43 -31.80 14.73 -26.16
CA LYS A 43 -32.20 14.12 -27.45
C LYS A 43 -31.04 13.33 -28.10
N VAL A 44 -30.14 12.78 -27.28
CA VAL A 44 -28.95 12.04 -27.69
C VAL A 44 -29.10 10.60 -27.24
N ASP A 45 -29.26 9.72 -28.21
CA ASP A 45 -29.54 8.30 -28.00
C ASP A 45 -28.26 7.47 -28.06
N TYR A 46 -28.24 6.33 -27.35
CA TYR A 46 -27.17 5.35 -27.53
C TYR A 46 -27.29 4.67 -28.89
N PHE A 47 -26.16 4.29 -29.48
CA PHE A 47 -26.15 3.46 -30.68
C PHE A 47 -25.97 1.99 -30.32
N ASN A 48 -26.66 1.10 -31.05
CA ASN A 48 -26.35 -0.32 -30.99
C ASN A 48 -24.98 -0.57 -31.61
N THR A 49 -24.06 -1.10 -30.80
CA THR A 49 -22.75 -1.59 -31.26
C THR A 49 -22.80 -3.09 -31.45
N THR A 50 -22.22 -3.56 -32.53
CA THR A 50 -22.07 -4.99 -32.82
C THR A 50 -20.87 -5.56 -32.07
N GLN A 51 -20.96 -6.83 -31.69
CA GLN A 51 -19.83 -7.58 -31.13
C GLN A 51 -18.77 -7.80 -32.21
N ILE A 52 -17.50 -7.63 -31.86
CA ILE A 52 -16.37 -7.84 -32.77
C ILE A 52 -15.70 -9.18 -32.54
N TYR A 53 -15.38 -9.50 -31.28
CA TYR A 53 -14.73 -10.75 -30.91
C TYR A 53 -15.76 -11.72 -30.34
N ASP A 54 -15.75 -12.95 -30.83
CA ASP A 54 -16.57 -14.05 -30.32
C ASP A 54 -16.03 -14.54 -28.98
N LYS A 55 -14.70 -14.56 -28.84
CA LYS A 55 -13.98 -15.03 -27.65
C LYS A 55 -12.85 -14.08 -27.26
N ILE A 56 -12.69 -13.89 -25.95
CA ILE A 56 -11.57 -13.15 -25.37
C ILE A 56 -10.91 -14.02 -24.30
N ILE A 57 -9.60 -14.20 -24.43
CA ILE A 57 -8.77 -14.94 -23.47
C ILE A 57 -7.81 -13.97 -22.81
N ILE A 58 -7.88 -13.86 -21.49
CA ILE A 58 -7.00 -13.03 -20.66
C ILE A 58 -6.05 -13.94 -19.89
N THR A 59 -4.76 -13.80 -20.18
CA THR A 59 -3.65 -14.32 -19.38
C THR A 59 -3.17 -13.19 -18.48
N LEU A 60 -3.68 -13.15 -17.25
CA LEU A 60 -3.30 -12.17 -16.25
C LEU A 60 -2.16 -12.73 -15.41
N VAL A 61 -1.01 -12.07 -15.39
CA VAL A 61 0.14 -12.49 -14.59
C VAL A 61 0.39 -11.44 -13.52
N ASP A 62 0.18 -11.81 -12.25
CA ASP A 62 0.34 -10.91 -11.10
C ASP A 62 1.78 -10.35 -11.06
N ALA A 63 1.89 -9.03 -10.87
CA ALA A 63 3.14 -8.28 -10.87
C ALA A 63 4.00 -8.38 -12.15
N LEU A 64 3.40 -8.59 -13.33
CA LEU A 64 4.09 -8.59 -14.62
C LEU A 64 4.48 -7.16 -15.05
N ARG A 65 5.66 -6.72 -14.60
CA ARG A 65 6.27 -5.43 -14.95
C ARG A 65 6.50 -5.26 -16.45
N TRP A 66 6.44 -4.02 -16.91
CA TRP A 66 6.77 -3.62 -18.28
C TRP A 66 8.12 -4.19 -18.77
N ASP A 67 9.18 -4.05 -17.96
CA ASP A 67 10.55 -4.46 -18.32
C ASP A 67 10.78 -5.98 -18.33
N PHE A 68 9.81 -6.77 -17.86
CA PHE A 68 9.86 -8.23 -18.00
C PHE A 68 9.58 -8.67 -19.44
N VAL A 69 8.68 -7.96 -20.11
CA VAL A 69 8.22 -8.29 -21.47
C VAL A 69 8.98 -7.48 -22.52
N ALA A 70 9.16 -6.18 -22.29
CA ALA A 70 9.81 -5.29 -23.24
C ALA A 70 11.28 -5.68 -23.49
N PHE A 71 11.76 -5.45 -24.71
CA PHE A 71 13.15 -5.69 -25.06
C PHE A 71 14.06 -4.66 -24.38
N VAL A 72 15.05 -5.15 -23.63
CA VAL A 72 16.05 -4.29 -22.95
C VAL A 72 17.44 -4.62 -23.51
N PRO A 73 18.06 -3.71 -24.30
CA PRO A 73 19.38 -3.95 -24.87
C PRO A 73 20.47 -3.98 -23.79
N ASN A 74 21.49 -4.82 -24.00
CA ASN A 74 22.71 -4.89 -23.18
C ASN A 74 22.50 -5.13 -21.67
N SER A 75 21.40 -5.80 -21.28
CA SER A 75 21.16 -6.05 -19.86
C SER A 75 21.68 -7.39 -19.36
N HIS A 76 22.23 -7.39 -18.14
CA HIS A 76 22.70 -8.59 -17.42
C HIS A 76 21.72 -9.07 -16.34
N LYS A 77 20.55 -8.42 -16.19
CA LYS A 77 19.55 -8.82 -15.19
C LYS A 77 18.89 -10.14 -15.60
N HIS A 78 18.66 -11.02 -14.62
CA HIS A 78 18.16 -12.38 -14.87
C HIS A 78 16.80 -12.40 -15.56
N TYR A 79 15.93 -11.43 -15.29
CA TYR A 79 14.53 -11.42 -15.74
C TYR A 79 14.29 -10.73 -17.10
N HIS A 80 15.29 -10.03 -17.65
CA HIS A 80 15.14 -9.34 -18.93
C HIS A 80 15.18 -10.31 -20.12
N ASN A 81 14.49 -9.93 -21.20
CA ASN A 81 14.50 -10.63 -22.49
C ASN A 81 14.10 -12.12 -22.39
N LYS A 82 13.09 -12.40 -21.55
CA LYS A 82 12.52 -13.74 -21.38
C LYS A 82 11.30 -13.99 -22.24
N PHE A 83 10.60 -12.94 -22.68
CA PHE A 83 9.50 -13.02 -23.64
C PHE A 83 10.02 -12.92 -25.09
N LYS A 84 10.72 -13.96 -25.55
CA LYS A 84 11.34 -13.99 -26.89
C LYS A 84 10.31 -14.07 -28.02
N PHE A 85 9.25 -14.86 -27.86
CA PHE A 85 8.18 -14.99 -28.85
C PHE A 85 7.44 -13.68 -29.08
N ILE A 86 7.08 -12.97 -28.01
CA ILE A 86 6.44 -11.65 -28.12
C ILE A 86 7.35 -10.68 -28.87
N GLN A 87 8.64 -10.66 -28.51
CA GLN A 87 9.64 -9.81 -29.17
C GLN A 87 9.83 -10.14 -30.65
N SER A 88 9.77 -11.42 -31.02
CA SER A 88 9.88 -11.85 -32.43
C SER A 88 8.63 -11.49 -33.22
N ILE A 89 7.43 -11.70 -32.67
CA ILE A 89 6.17 -11.36 -33.33
C ILE A 89 6.02 -9.85 -33.56
N LEU A 90 6.41 -9.02 -32.59
CA LEU A 90 6.36 -7.57 -32.74
C LEU A 90 7.28 -7.04 -33.86
N LYS A 91 8.35 -7.78 -34.18
CA LYS A 91 9.30 -7.44 -35.27
C LYS A 91 8.90 -8.05 -36.61
N ASP A 92 8.03 -9.05 -36.62
CA ASP A 92 7.62 -9.73 -37.83
C ASP A 92 6.73 -8.83 -38.71
N LYS A 93 7.00 -8.81 -40.02
CA LYS A 93 6.30 -7.91 -40.96
C LYS A 93 4.84 -8.30 -41.16
N GLU A 94 4.52 -9.60 -41.08
CA GLU A 94 3.16 -10.07 -41.29
C GLU A 94 2.33 -10.05 -40.00
N LEU A 95 2.93 -10.36 -38.85
CA LEU A 95 2.24 -10.45 -37.57
C LEU A 95 2.18 -9.13 -36.78
N SER A 96 3.07 -8.16 -37.02
CA SER A 96 3.06 -6.90 -36.27
C SER A 96 1.75 -6.12 -36.37
N GLN A 97 1.00 -6.24 -37.47
CA GLN A 97 -0.34 -5.65 -37.63
C GLN A 97 -1.44 -6.33 -36.76
N TYR A 98 -1.17 -7.49 -36.18
CA TYR A 98 -2.07 -8.26 -35.31
C TYR A 98 -1.74 -8.12 -33.83
N CYS A 99 -0.75 -7.28 -33.49
CA CYS A 99 -0.19 -7.22 -32.15
C CYS A 99 -0.09 -5.78 -31.63
N ARG A 100 -0.27 -5.59 -30.33
CA ARG A 100 -0.02 -4.31 -29.67
C ARG A 100 0.66 -4.55 -28.32
N LEU A 101 1.68 -3.75 -28.02
CA LEU A 101 2.39 -3.75 -26.73
C LEU A 101 2.32 -2.35 -26.10
N TYR A 102 1.90 -2.28 -24.84
CA TYR A 102 1.74 -1.04 -24.08
C TYR A 102 2.37 -1.13 -22.69
N LYS A 103 2.85 0.02 -22.20
CA LYS A 103 2.96 0.25 -20.76
C LYS A 103 1.55 0.39 -20.20
N PHE A 104 1.15 -0.58 -19.39
CA PHE A 104 -0.18 -0.63 -18.80
C PHE A 104 -0.17 0.03 -17.44
N ARG A 105 -0.43 1.33 -17.46
CA ARG A 105 -0.25 2.18 -16.29
C ARG A 105 -1.45 2.06 -15.35
N SER A 106 -1.19 1.55 -14.16
CA SER A 106 -2.15 1.50 -13.06
C SER A 106 -2.13 2.80 -12.25
N ASP A 107 -3.30 3.20 -11.75
CA ASP A 107 -3.40 4.18 -10.67
C ASP A 107 -2.95 3.54 -9.34
N THR A 108 -2.63 4.33 -8.32
CA THR A 108 -2.31 3.78 -6.98
C THR A 108 -3.57 3.57 -6.13
N PRO A 109 -3.56 2.65 -5.14
CA PRO A 109 -2.50 1.70 -4.78
C PRO A 109 -2.38 0.51 -5.76
N THR A 110 -1.16 0.00 -5.94
CA THR A 110 -0.80 -1.11 -6.85
C THR A 110 -0.82 -2.46 -6.12
N ALA A 111 -1.98 -2.85 -5.59
CA ALA A 111 -2.17 -4.19 -5.01
C ALA A 111 -3.28 -4.96 -5.73
N THR A 112 -3.12 -6.27 -5.85
CA THR A 112 -3.92 -7.16 -6.69
C THR A 112 -5.42 -6.96 -6.56
N THR A 113 -5.98 -7.04 -5.35
CA THR A 113 -7.43 -6.87 -5.12
C THR A 113 -7.98 -5.55 -5.68
N HIS A 114 -7.22 -4.45 -5.55
CA HIS A 114 -7.62 -3.15 -6.07
C HIS A 114 -7.54 -3.08 -7.58
N ARG A 115 -6.49 -3.66 -8.15
CA ARG A 115 -6.26 -3.66 -9.58
C ARG A 115 -7.30 -4.51 -10.28
N LEU A 116 -7.60 -5.71 -9.77
CA LEU A 116 -8.70 -6.54 -10.26
C LEU A 116 -10.04 -5.79 -10.24
N ASN A 117 -10.37 -5.13 -9.13
CA ASN A 117 -11.58 -4.31 -9.06
C ASN A 117 -11.58 -3.19 -10.12
N ALA A 118 -10.49 -2.41 -10.20
CA ALA A 118 -10.35 -1.33 -11.18
C ALA A 118 -10.40 -1.81 -12.64
N LEU A 119 -9.82 -2.98 -12.93
CA LEU A 119 -9.84 -3.60 -14.27
C LEU A 119 -11.22 -4.12 -14.66
N MET A 120 -12.12 -4.33 -13.71
CA MET A 120 -13.50 -4.77 -13.96
C MET A 120 -14.52 -3.64 -13.90
N THR A 121 -14.25 -2.53 -13.21
CA THR A 121 -15.15 -1.35 -13.12
C THR A 121 -14.70 -0.18 -14.00
N GLY A 122 -13.38 -0.04 -14.22
CA GLY A 122 -12.70 1.11 -14.81
C GLY A 122 -12.91 2.39 -14.01
N THR A 123 -12.84 2.26 -12.69
CA THR A 123 -12.83 3.35 -11.71
C THR A 123 -11.46 3.45 -11.04
N ILE A 124 -11.09 4.65 -10.60
CA ILE A 124 -9.88 4.85 -9.77
C ILE A 124 -10.14 4.30 -8.35
N PRO A 125 -9.28 3.41 -7.82
CA PRO A 125 -9.42 2.93 -6.45
C PRO A 125 -9.28 4.03 -5.41
N ARG A 126 -10.07 3.94 -4.34
CA ARG A 126 -10.04 4.90 -3.23
C ARG A 126 -9.28 4.33 -2.06
N PHE A 127 -8.74 5.19 -1.20
CA PHE A 127 -8.02 4.75 -0.01
C PHE A 127 -8.85 3.91 0.96
N ILE A 128 -10.15 4.22 1.12
CA ILE A 128 -11.03 3.39 1.96
C ILE A 128 -11.12 1.94 1.44
N ASP A 129 -10.87 1.75 0.15
CA ASP A 129 -10.86 0.43 -0.46
C ASP A 129 -9.61 -0.37 0.00
N LEU A 130 -8.57 0.22 0.63
CA LEU A 130 -7.38 -0.51 1.12
C LEU A 130 -7.73 -1.57 2.15
N TRP A 131 -8.85 -1.39 2.84
CA TRP A 131 -9.37 -2.42 3.73
C TRP A 131 -9.81 -3.68 2.97
N SER A 132 -10.20 -3.55 1.70
CA SER A 132 -10.63 -4.68 0.86
C SER A 132 -9.48 -5.62 0.50
N THR A 133 -8.21 -5.17 0.51
CA THR A 133 -7.05 -6.05 0.34
C THR A 133 -6.93 -7.08 1.47
N PHE A 134 -7.32 -6.71 2.71
CA PHE A 134 -7.26 -7.61 3.87
C PHE A 134 -8.54 -8.44 4.05
N ASN A 135 -9.65 -8.02 3.45
CA ASN A 135 -10.93 -8.72 3.52
C ASN A 135 -11.79 -8.37 2.29
N PRO A 136 -11.54 -9.01 1.14
CA PRO A 136 -12.29 -8.74 -0.08
C PRO A 136 -13.75 -9.11 0.14
N LYS A 137 -14.65 -8.23 -0.28
CA LYS A 137 -16.11 -8.44 -0.22
C LYS A 137 -16.72 -8.22 -1.58
N CYS A 138 -17.83 -8.91 -1.84
CA CYS A 138 -18.59 -8.77 -3.08
C CYS A 138 -18.80 -7.30 -3.44
N ILE A 139 -18.41 -6.94 -4.66
CA ILE A 139 -18.47 -5.57 -5.16
C ILE A 139 -19.93 -5.18 -5.39
N LYS A 140 -20.30 -3.98 -4.88
CA LYS A 140 -21.65 -3.40 -5.07
C LYS A 140 -21.77 -2.55 -6.34
N GLN A 141 -20.65 -2.16 -6.93
CA GLN A 141 -20.60 -1.33 -8.13
C GLN A 141 -20.83 -2.20 -9.37
N GLU A 142 -21.30 -1.59 -10.45
CA GLU A 142 -21.42 -2.29 -11.72
C GLU A 142 -20.05 -2.61 -12.29
N THR A 143 -19.91 -3.82 -12.82
CA THR A 143 -18.67 -4.34 -13.42
C THR A 143 -18.93 -4.82 -14.84
N ILE A 144 -17.87 -4.96 -15.63
CA ILE A 144 -17.97 -5.55 -16.97
C ILE A 144 -18.45 -7.00 -16.93
N LEU A 145 -18.10 -7.76 -15.88
CA LEU A 145 -18.59 -9.13 -15.66
C LEU A 145 -20.10 -9.15 -15.47
N GLN A 146 -20.65 -8.19 -14.72
CA GLN A 146 -22.10 -8.04 -14.58
C GLN A 146 -22.75 -7.72 -15.94
N GLN A 147 -22.16 -6.83 -16.75
CA GLN A 147 -22.71 -6.48 -18.08
C GLN A 147 -22.68 -7.66 -19.06
N LEU A 148 -21.66 -8.51 -18.98
CA LEU A 148 -21.58 -9.77 -19.72
C LEU A 148 -22.67 -10.75 -19.29
N HIS A 149 -22.82 -10.95 -17.97
CA HIS A 149 -23.86 -11.82 -17.41
C HIS A 149 -25.26 -11.37 -17.83
N LEU A 150 -25.55 -10.05 -17.80
CA LEU A 150 -26.82 -9.48 -18.27
C LEU A 150 -27.09 -9.69 -19.77
N LYS A 151 -26.04 -9.91 -20.56
CA LYS A 151 -26.12 -10.22 -21.99
C LYS A 151 -26.06 -11.73 -22.28
N ASN A 152 -26.22 -12.57 -21.26
CA ASN A 152 -26.12 -14.03 -21.33
C ASN A 152 -24.79 -14.53 -21.95
N LYS A 153 -23.71 -13.76 -21.76
CA LYS A 153 -22.36 -14.15 -22.19
C LYS A 153 -21.68 -14.91 -21.06
N LYS A 154 -21.21 -16.11 -21.37
CA LYS A 154 -20.62 -17.03 -20.39
C LYS A 154 -19.20 -16.62 -19.99
N ILE A 155 -18.92 -16.64 -18.68
CA ILE A 155 -17.65 -16.21 -18.09
C ILE A 155 -16.98 -17.38 -17.36
N THR A 156 -15.73 -17.65 -17.72
CA THR A 156 -14.87 -18.62 -17.05
C THR A 156 -13.70 -17.90 -16.40
N ILE A 157 -13.46 -18.15 -15.12
CA ILE A 157 -12.31 -17.62 -14.38
C ILE A 157 -11.53 -18.75 -13.75
N LEU A 158 -10.23 -18.78 -14.03
CA LEU A 158 -9.23 -19.69 -13.49
C LEU A 158 -8.22 -18.81 -12.74
N GLY A 159 -8.18 -18.88 -11.42
CA GLY A 159 -7.37 -17.94 -10.66
C GLY A 159 -7.39 -18.21 -9.17
N ASP A 160 -7.25 -17.16 -8.39
CA ASP A 160 -7.24 -17.24 -6.94
C ASP A 160 -8.61 -16.93 -6.31
N ASP A 161 -8.74 -17.17 -5.00
CA ASP A 161 -9.93 -16.92 -4.20
C ASP A 161 -10.37 -15.44 -4.13
N THR A 162 -9.51 -14.51 -4.55
CA THR A 162 -9.86 -13.10 -4.73
C THR A 162 -11.01 -12.91 -5.73
N TRP A 163 -11.02 -13.65 -6.84
CA TRP A 163 -12.09 -13.56 -7.84
C TRP A 163 -13.44 -14.00 -7.31
N ASP A 164 -13.47 -15.09 -6.54
CA ASP A 164 -14.68 -15.60 -5.90
C ASP A 164 -15.23 -14.58 -4.89
N SER A 165 -14.34 -14.04 -4.05
CA SER A 165 -14.67 -13.05 -3.03
C SER A 165 -15.26 -11.76 -3.62
N LEU A 166 -14.78 -11.33 -4.78
CA LEU A 166 -15.19 -10.08 -5.42
C LEU A 166 -16.38 -10.23 -6.38
N PHE A 167 -16.45 -11.31 -7.16
CA PHE A 167 -17.30 -11.41 -8.35
C PHE A 167 -18.10 -12.72 -8.50
N SER A 168 -18.06 -13.65 -7.52
CA SER A 168 -18.73 -14.97 -7.57
C SER A 168 -20.12 -14.97 -8.22
N LYS A 169 -20.96 -13.98 -7.91
CA LYS A 169 -22.33 -13.86 -8.45
C LYS A 169 -22.41 -13.82 -9.99
N TYR A 170 -21.37 -13.37 -10.68
CA TYR A 170 -21.39 -13.14 -12.12
C TYR A 170 -20.56 -14.16 -12.91
N ILE A 171 -19.89 -15.10 -12.25
CA ILE A 171 -19.01 -16.08 -12.88
C ILE A 171 -19.80 -17.39 -13.10
N ASP A 172 -19.82 -17.90 -14.33
CA ASP A 172 -20.49 -19.17 -14.64
C ASP A 172 -19.61 -20.37 -14.25
N TYR A 173 -18.32 -20.30 -14.58
CA TYR A 173 -17.36 -21.36 -14.30
C TYR A 173 -16.18 -20.80 -13.51
N ASN A 174 -16.18 -21.00 -12.19
CA ASN A 174 -15.15 -20.48 -11.29
C ASN A 174 -14.24 -21.60 -10.78
N HIS A 175 -12.93 -21.50 -11.05
CA HIS A 175 -11.90 -22.43 -10.56
C HIS A 175 -10.88 -21.64 -9.75
N TYR A 176 -11.06 -21.59 -8.43
CA TYR A 176 -10.22 -20.80 -7.55
C TYR A 176 -9.22 -21.65 -6.75
N PHE A 177 -8.06 -21.06 -6.47
CA PHE A 177 -6.99 -21.61 -5.66
C PHE A 177 -6.64 -20.65 -4.51
N PRO A 178 -6.06 -21.13 -3.39
CA PRO A 178 -5.70 -20.26 -2.27
C PRO A 178 -4.57 -19.28 -2.65
N SER A 179 -4.77 -17.98 -2.41
CA SER A 179 -3.81 -16.91 -2.78
C SER A 179 -2.70 -16.66 -1.76
N PHE A 180 -2.96 -16.83 -0.46
CA PHE A 180 -2.11 -16.23 0.57
C PHE A 180 -0.77 -16.94 0.88
N ASP A 181 -0.52 -18.16 0.38
CA ASP A 181 0.75 -18.85 0.64
C ASP A 181 1.82 -18.46 -0.38
N ILE A 182 2.56 -17.38 -0.09
CA ILE A 182 3.64 -16.87 -0.94
C ILE A 182 4.80 -17.86 -1.18
N ARG A 183 4.86 -18.98 -0.44
CA ARG A 183 5.84 -20.05 -0.70
C ARG A 183 5.41 -20.99 -1.80
N ASP A 184 4.12 -21.05 -2.09
CA ASP A 184 3.63 -21.79 -3.23
C ASP A 184 3.83 -20.97 -4.50
N ILE A 185 4.98 -21.19 -5.13
CA ILE A 185 5.31 -20.52 -6.40
C ILE A 185 4.82 -21.31 -7.62
N ASN A 186 4.22 -22.50 -7.47
CA ASN A 186 3.93 -23.39 -8.62
C ASN A 186 2.54 -24.02 -8.61
N SER A 187 2.03 -24.49 -7.48
CA SER A 187 0.85 -25.36 -7.45
C SER A 187 -0.41 -24.63 -7.90
N VAL A 188 -0.57 -23.35 -7.52
CA VAL A 188 -1.62 -22.46 -8.05
C VAL A 188 -1.51 -22.34 -9.58
N ASP A 189 -0.34 -21.95 -10.10
CA ASP A 189 -0.11 -21.79 -11.54
C ASP A 189 -0.38 -23.11 -12.31
N ASP A 190 0.08 -24.25 -11.78
CA ASP A 190 -0.12 -25.57 -12.38
C ASP A 190 -1.60 -25.97 -12.39
N GLY A 191 -2.34 -25.63 -11.32
CA GLY A 191 -3.79 -25.80 -11.25
C GLY A 191 -4.53 -24.98 -12.31
N ILE A 192 -4.12 -23.73 -12.51
CA ILE A 192 -4.67 -22.84 -13.54
C ILE A 192 -4.37 -23.41 -14.95
N ILE A 193 -3.13 -23.80 -15.21
CA ILE A 193 -2.69 -24.41 -16.47
C ILE A 193 -3.53 -25.65 -16.80
N ASN A 194 -3.68 -26.56 -15.84
CA ASN A 194 -4.43 -27.79 -16.03
C ASN A 194 -5.90 -27.55 -16.36
N ASN A 195 -6.53 -26.52 -15.76
CA ASN A 195 -7.90 -26.16 -16.11
C ASN A 195 -7.98 -25.41 -17.43
N LEU A 196 -7.02 -24.53 -17.73
CA LEU A 196 -6.95 -23.79 -18.98
C LEU A 196 -6.97 -24.73 -20.19
N TRP A 197 -6.19 -25.81 -20.14
CA TRP A 197 -6.17 -26.81 -21.21
C TRP A 197 -7.51 -27.52 -21.40
N LYS A 198 -8.32 -27.75 -20.35
CA LYS A 198 -9.65 -28.36 -20.49
C LYS A 198 -10.63 -27.50 -21.28
N TYR A 199 -10.50 -26.17 -21.22
CA TYR A 199 -11.36 -25.23 -21.95
C TYR A 199 -10.88 -24.95 -23.38
N LEU A 200 -9.62 -25.28 -23.70
CA LEU A 200 -9.01 -25.03 -25.01
C LEU A 200 -8.82 -26.30 -25.85
N ASP A 201 -8.64 -27.46 -25.21
CA ASP A 201 -8.51 -28.74 -25.92
C ASP A 201 -9.88 -29.25 -26.35
N ILE A 202 -10.21 -29.00 -27.62
CA ILE A 202 -11.37 -29.60 -28.28
C ILE A 202 -11.02 -31.07 -28.55
N LYS A 203 -11.53 -31.99 -27.73
CA LYS A 203 -11.52 -33.42 -28.07
C LYS A 203 -12.58 -33.66 -29.14
N GLU A 204 -12.18 -34.22 -30.28
CA GLU A 204 -13.13 -34.89 -31.18
C GLU A 204 -13.84 -35.97 -30.37
N ILE A 205 -15.18 -35.91 -30.34
CA ILE A 205 -16.02 -36.91 -29.72
C ILE A 205 -15.82 -38.20 -30.50
N ASN A 206 -15.17 -39.21 -29.90
CA ASN A 206 -15.40 -40.58 -30.31
C ASN A 206 -16.77 -40.97 -29.73
N GLU A 207 -17.68 -41.43 -30.58
CA GLU A 207 -19.10 -41.67 -30.28
C GLU A 207 -19.39 -42.64 -29.12
N ASP A 208 -18.36 -43.29 -28.54
CA ASP A 208 -18.51 -44.35 -27.53
C ASP A 208 -18.26 -43.92 -26.07
N SER A 209 -18.18 -42.62 -25.75
CA SER A 209 -18.01 -42.17 -24.35
C SER A 209 -19.04 -41.11 -23.92
N GLU A 210 -20.09 -41.58 -23.24
CA GLU A 210 -21.26 -40.82 -22.77
C GLU A 210 -20.98 -39.75 -21.67
N SER A 211 -19.75 -39.27 -21.47
CA SER A 211 -19.50 -38.27 -20.41
C SER A 211 -18.28 -37.37 -20.60
N SER A 212 -18.09 -36.76 -21.77
CA SER A 212 -17.17 -35.62 -21.90
C SER A 212 -17.90 -34.40 -22.48
N PHE A 213 -18.42 -33.55 -21.60
CA PHE A 213 -18.92 -32.22 -21.97
C PHE A 213 -17.77 -31.38 -22.53
N ILE A 214 -17.88 -30.97 -23.80
CA ILE A 214 -17.02 -29.93 -24.38
C ILE A 214 -17.51 -28.58 -23.82
N ILE A 215 -16.66 -27.88 -23.05
CA ILE A 215 -16.99 -26.56 -22.51
C ILE A 215 -16.38 -25.47 -23.41
N ASP A 216 -16.98 -25.26 -24.60
CA ASP A 216 -16.59 -24.22 -25.57
C ASP A 216 -17.61 -23.06 -25.65
N ASP A 217 -18.57 -23.00 -24.72
CA ASP A 217 -19.66 -22.01 -24.68
C ASP A 217 -19.26 -20.65 -24.09
N TRP A 218 -18.07 -20.54 -23.50
CA TRP A 218 -17.55 -19.33 -22.88
C TRP A 218 -17.25 -18.22 -23.90
N THR A 219 -17.52 -16.97 -23.50
CA THR A 219 -17.17 -15.74 -24.25
C THR A 219 -15.92 -15.07 -23.68
N LEU A 220 -15.77 -15.06 -22.34
CA LEU A 220 -14.61 -14.52 -21.64
C LEU A 220 -13.96 -15.63 -20.80
N LEU A 221 -12.68 -15.87 -21.02
CA LEU A 221 -11.85 -16.79 -20.24
C LEU A 221 -10.69 -16.02 -19.60
N VAL A 222 -10.58 -16.06 -18.28
CA VAL A 222 -9.50 -15.42 -17.52
C VAL A 222 -8.65 -16.50 -16.85
N ALA A 223 -7.33 -16.45 -17.06
CA ALA A 223 -6.33 -17.25 -16.36
C ALA A 223 -5.40 -16.32 -15.57
N HIS A 224 -5.50 -16.31 -14.24
CA HIS A 224 -4.82 -15.40 -13.32
C HIS A 224 -3.70 -16.11 -12.54
N PHE A 225 -2.44 -15.85 -12.90
CA PHE A 225 -1.24 -16.50 -12.35
C PHE A 225 -0.58 -15.66 -11.24
N LEU A 226 -0.16 -16.29 -10.15
CA LEU A 226 0.44 -15.62 -8.98
C LEU A 226 1.97 -15.80 -8.88
N GLY A 227 2.54 -16.77 -9.58
CA GLY A 227 3.93 -17.19 -9.37
C GLY A 227 4.99 -16.11 -9.58
N VAL A 228 4.73 -15.10 -10.41
CA VAL A 228 5.65 -13.97 -10.64
C VAL A 228 5.69 -13.03 -9.44
N ASP A 229 4.56 -12.66 -8.86
CA ASP A 229 4.49 -11.84 -7.64
C ASP A 229 5.12 -12.58 -6.45
N HIS A 230 4.75 -13.86 -6.25
CA HIS A 230 5.27 -14.68 -5.15
C HIS A 230 6.80 -14.81 -5.16
N ILE A 231 7.42 -15.02 -6.33
CA ILE A 231 8.89 -15.07 -6.45
C ILE A 231 9.51 -13.72 -6.10
N GLY A 232 8.87 -12.62 -6.50
CA GLY A 232 9.23 -11.26 -6.12
C GLY A 232 9.41 -11.14 -4.61
N HIS A 233 8.34 -11.39 -3.85
CA HIS A 233 8.33 -11.30 -2.38
C HIS A 233 9.31 -12.27 -1.71
N LEU A 234 9.49 -13.47 -2.27
CA LEU A 234 10.27 -14.54 -1.64
C LEU A 234 11.78 -14.41 -1.88
N LEU A 235 12.20 -14.10 -3.11
CA LEU A 235 13.59 -14.25 -3.60
C LEU A 235 14.17 -13.00 -4.28
N ASN A 236 13.44 -11.88 -4.28
CA ASN A 236 13.67 -10.68 -5.10
C ASN A 236 13.50 -10.92 -6.61
N VAL A 237 13.33 -9.82 -7.35
CA VAL A 237 13.07 -9.87 -8.81
C VAL A 237 14.29 -10.35 -9.61
N ASN A 238 15.51 -9.95 -9.22
CA ASN A 238 16.73 -10.36 -9.92
C ASN A 238 17.24 -11.74 -9.46
N ASN A 239 16.43 -12.78 -9.70
CA ASN A 239 16.72 -14.16 -9.33
C ASN A 239 16.60 -15.10 -10.55
N PRO A 240 17.44 -16.14 -10.68
CA PRO A 240 17.29 -17.16 -11.72
C PRO A 240 15.90 -17.83 -11.74
N THR A 241 15.26 -17.98 -10.59
CA THR A 241 13.90 -18.52 -10.46
C THR A 241 12.86 -17.63 -11.15
N MET A 242 13.02 -16.30 -11.06
CA MET A 242 12.17 -15.34 -11.78
C MET A 242 12.30 -15.54 -13.29
N ALA A 243 13.52 -15.72 -13.79
CA ALA A 243 13.77 -15.95 -15.21
C ALA A 243 13.03 -17.20 -15.73
N LEU A 244 13.11 -18.31 -14.99
CA LEU A 244 12.41 -19.56 -15.33
C LEU A 244 10.89 -19.38 -15.30
N LYS A 245 10.36 -18.64 -14.32
CA LYS A 245 8.94 -18.37 -14.23
C LYS A 245 8.44 -17.52 -15.39
N LEU A 246 9.13 -16.45 -15.77
CA LEU A 246 8.75 -15.62 -16.92
C LEU A 246 8.78 -16.41 -18.23
N GLN A 247 9.77 -17.29 -18.41
CA GLN A 247 9.81 -18.20 -19.56
C GLN A 247 8.61 -19.16 -19.58
N LYS A 248 8.23 -19.70 -18.41
CA LYS A 248 7.02 -20.52 -18.28
C LYS A 248 5.76 -19.73 -18.65
N MET A 249 5.64 -18.48 -18.21
CA MET A 249 4.49 -17.62 -18.56
C MET A 249 4.42 -17.33 -20.07
N GLU A 250 5.55 -17.08 -20.72
CA GLU A 250 5.61 -16.97 -22.18
C GLU A 250 5.14 -18.26 -22.87
N GLN A 251 5.63 -19.42 -22.42
CA GLN A 251 5.25 -20.73 -22.98
C GLN A 251 3.75 -20.99 -22.84
N VAL A 252 3.17 -20.73 -21.67
CA VAL A 252 1.72 -20.88 -21.44
C VAL A 252 0.93 -19.96 -22.37
N PHE A 253 1.35 -18.70 -22.53
CA PHE A 253 0.67 -17.78 -23.44
C PHE A 253 0.77 -18.21 -24.91
N MET A 254 1.94 -18.67 -25.36
CA MET A 254 2.12 -19.26 -26.69
C MET A 254 1.18 -20.46 -26.91
N MET A 255 1.18 -21.41 -25.98
CA MET A 255 0.32 -22.60 -26.05
C MET A 255 -1.17 -22.26 -26.06
N THR A 256 -1.55 -21.21 -25.34
CA THR A 256 -2.92 -20.68 -25.33
C THR A 256 -3.34 -20.22 -26.73
N ILE A 257 -2.49 -19.47 -27.43
CA ILE A 257 -2.73 -19.06 -28.82
C ILE A 257 -2.87 -20.29 -29.73
N PHE A 258 -1.95 -21.25 -29.63
CA PHE A 258 -1.93 -22.45 -30.47
C PHE A 258 -3.17 -23.31 -30.32
N LYS A 259 -3.55 -23.62 -29.07
CA LYS A 259 -4.71 -24.46 -28.77
C LYS A 259 -6.01 -23.75 -29.17
N ALA A 260 -6.17 -22.48 -28.82
CA ALA A 260 -7.39 -21.73 -29.15
C ALA A 260 -7.59 -21.52 -30.67
N LEU A 261 -6.50 -21.41 -31.44
CA LEU A 261 -6.56 -21.35 -32.91
C LEU A 261 -6.65 -22.74 -33.57
N ASN A 262 -6.69 -23.85 -32.81
CA ASN A 262 -6.74 -25.21 -33.33
C ASN A 262 -5.65 -25.52 -34.37
N ILE A 263 -4.41 -25.08 -34.12
CA ILE A 263 -3.29 -25.35 -35.02
C ILE A 263 -2.92 -26.84 -34.90
N LYS A 264 -3.36 -27.66 -35.88
CA LYS A 264 -3.33 -29.14 -35.83
C LYS A 264 -1.94 -29.80 -35.82
N LYS A 265 -0.86 -29.10 -36.21
CA LYS A 265 0.49 -29.65 -36.09
C LYS A 265 0.88 -29.60 -34.61
N SER A 266 1.13 -30.77 -34.00
CA SER A 266 1.41 -30.87 -32.57
C SER A 266 2.48 -29.85 -32.15
N PHE A 267 2.10 -28.89 -31.32
CA PHE A 267 3.06 -28.04 -30.64
C PHE A 267 4.01 -28.96 -29.85
N ASN A 268 5.30 -28.87 -30.13
CA ASN A 268 6.35 -29.54 -29.37
C ASN A 268 7.06 -28.45 -28.54
N GLU A 269 7.31 -28.70 -27.26
CA GLU A 269 8.00 -27.75 -26.37
C GLU A 269 9.40 -27.34 -26.89
N ASN A 270 9.99 -28.15 -27.78
CA ASN A 270 11.27 -27.89 -28.45
C ASN A 270 11.13 -27.17 -29.81
N MET A 271 9.93 -26.73 -30.19
CA MET A 271 9.70 -26.05 -31.44
C MET A 271 10.37 -24.67 -31.47
N LYS A 272 11.01 -24.34 -32.59
CA LYS A 272 11.64 -23.03 -32.75
C LYS A 272 10.57 -21.93 -32.84
N ILE A 273 10.91 -20.74 -32.35
CA ILE A 273 10.01 -19.57 -32.38
C ILE A 273 9.67 -19.19 -33.83
N GLU A 274 10.62 -19.35 -34.75
CA GLU A 274 10.41 -19.07 -36.17
C GLU A 274 9.36 -20.01 -36.79
N ASP A 275 9.42 -21.31 -36.47
CA ASP A 275 8.44 -22.30 -36.94
C ASP A 275 7.05 -22.02 -36.36
N THR A 276 7.02 -21.58 -35.10
CA THR A 276 5.81 -21.18 -34.38
C THR A 276 5.13 -19.98 -35.09
N ILE A 277 5.90 -18.96 -35.44
CA ILE A 277 5.43 -17.77 -36.17
C ILE A 277 4.89 -18.15 -37.56
N MET A 278 5.61 -19.00 -38.31
CA MET A 278 5.16 -19.45 -39.63
C MET A 278 3.81 -20.16 -39.58
N GLN A 279 3.57 -21.00 -38.57
CA GLN A 279 2.29 -21.70 -38.43
C GLN A 279 1.13 -20.75 -38.08
N ILE A 280 1.36 -19.76 -37.22
CA ILE A 280 0.35 -18.74 -36.93
C ILE A 280 0.01 -17.97 -38.20
N VAL A 281 1.03 -17.53 -38.95
CA VAL A 281 0.86 -16.81 -40.23
C VAL A 281 0.05 -17.64 -41.23
N GLU A 282 0.38 -18.92 -41.41
CA GLU A 282 -0.32 -19.82 -42.32
C GLU A 282 -1.79 -20.00 -41.90
N HIS A 283 -2.05 -20.16 -40.60
CA HIS A 283 -3.42 -20.27 -40.07
C HIS A 283 -4.23 -18.99 -40.30
N LEU A 284 -3.66 -17.82 -40.02
CA LEU A 284 -4.32 -16.52 -40.22
C LEU A 284 -4.65 -16.20 -41.69
N LYS A 285 -4.04 -16.90 -42.66
CA LYS A 285 -4.35 -16.74 -44.10
C LYS A 285 -5.59 -17.53 -44.55
N ASN A 286 -6.03 -18.55 -43.81
CA ASN A 286 -7.08 -19.50 -44.22
C ASN A 286 -8.45 -19.25 -43.56
N LEU A 287 -8.84 -17.97 -43.36
CA LEU A 287 -9.90 -17.57 -42.43
C LEU A 287 -11.33 -18.05 -42.78
N ASN A 288 -11.80 -19.03 -42.00
CA ASN A 288 -13.22 -19.36 -41.77
C ASN A 288 -13.49 -19.64 -40.27
N SER A 289 -12.75 -19.00 -39.36
CA SER A 289 -12.75 -19.29 -37.91
C SER A 289 -13.33 -18.16 -37.04
N LYS A 290 -13.68 -18.49 -35.78
CA LYS A 290 -14.13 -17.56 -34.74
C LYS A 290 -13.14 -16.40 -34.57
N ARG A 291 -13.62 -15.20 -34.28
CA ARG A 291 -12.80 -14.02 -33.98
C ARG A 291 -12.35 -14.06 -32.52
N ILE A 292 -11.04 -14.13 -32.28
CA ILE A 292 -10.46 -14.33 -30.95
C ILE A 292 -9.46 -13.22 -30.64
N LEU A 293 -9.57 -12.66 -29.43
CA LEU A 293 -8.61 -11.72 -28.85
C LEU A 293 -7.86 -12.38 -27.68
N PHE A 294 -6.54 -12.34 -27.73
CA PHE A 294 -5.63 -12.82 -26.70
C PHE A 294 -4.98 -11.64 -26.00
N LEU A 295 -5.09 -11.59 -24.69
CA LEU A 295 -4.52 -10.53 -23.86
C LEU A 295 -3.55 -11.14 -22.85
N LEU A 296 -2.33 -10.63 -22.78
CA LEU A 296 -1.35 -10.92 -21.73
C LEU A 296 -1.03 -9.61 -21.01
N PHE A 297 -1.34 -9.50 -19.73
CA PHE A 297 -0.97 -8.30 -18.99
C PHE A 297 -0.77 -8.56 -17.50
N GLY A 298 -0.08 -7.62 -16.85
CA GLY A 298 -0.01 -7.50 -15.40
C GLY A 298 -1.06 -6.55 -14.85
N ASP A 299 -1.53 -6.83 -13.66
CA ASP A 299 -2.41 -5.96 -12.87
C ASP A 299 -1.62 -4.83 -12.18
N HIS A 300 -0.37 -5.09 -11.80
CA HIS A 300 0.64 -4.11 -11.39
C HIS A 300 2.06 -4.58 -11.76
N GLY A 301 3.06 -3.78 -11.37
CA GLY A 301 4.46 -4.17 -11.34
C GLY A 301 4.96 -4.38 -9.90
N GLN A 302 6.28 -4.37 -9.69
CA GLN A 302 6.90 -4.58 -8.38
C GLN A 302 8.28 -3.92 -8.34
N THR A 303 8.77 -3.53 -7.16
CA THR A 303 10.14 -3.03 -6.99
C THR A 303 11.16 -4.15 -7.20
N ASP A 304 12.46 -3.83 -7.34
CA ASP A 304 13.51 -4.86 -7.50
C ASP A 304 13.61 -5.82 -6.28
N ASN A 305 13.10 -5.41 -5.11
CA ASN A 305 12.99 -6.23 -3.90
C ASN A 305 11.67 -7.02 -3.80
N GLY A 306 10.83 -6.99 -4.84
CA GLY A 306 9.56 -7.70 -4.88
C GLY A 306 8.39 -7.02 -4.18
N GLU A 307 8.58 -5.81 -3.65
CA GLU A 307 7.51 -5.08 -2.95
C GLU A 307 6.63 -4.31 -3.94
N HIS A 308 5.34 -4.17 -3.68
CA HIS A 308 4.38 -3.37 -4.46
C HIS A 308 3.36 -2.64 -3.55
N GLY A 309 2.34 -1.98 -4.11
CA GLY A 309 1.36 -1.15 -3.40
C GLY A 309 1.61 0.36 -3.49
N GLY A 310 2.78 0.75 -4.00
CA GLY A 310 3.25 2.12 -4.20
C GLY A 310 2.96 2.72 -5.58
N ASN A 311 3.75 3.72 -5.97
CA ASN A 311 3.56 4.61 -7.14
C ASN A 311 4.85 4.75 -7.94
N SER A 312 5.89 3.99 -7.59
CA SER A 312 7.09 4.00 -8.40
C SER A 312 6.74 3.48 -9.79
N GLU A 313 7.45 3.93 -10.82
CA GLU A 313 7.19 3.47 -12.19
C GLU A 313 7.30 1.94 -12.30
N GLN A 314 8.19 1.33 -11.52
CA GLN A 314 8.35 -0.13 -11.42
C GLN A 314 7.09 -0.82 -10.90
N GLU A 315 6.32 -0.16 -10.03
CA GLU A 315 5.08 -0.69 -9.45
C GLU A 315 3.86 -0.35 -10.31
N THR A 316 3.83 0.83 -10.96
CA THR A 316 2.66 1.28 -11.72
C THR A 316 2.64 0.82 -13.17
N ASP A 317 3.81 0.67 -13.80
CA ASP A 317 3.93 0.31 -15.21
C ASP A 317 4.03 -1.21 -15.39
N ALA A 318 2.86 -1.85 -15.47
CA ALA A 318 2.75 -3.24 -15.88
C ALA A 318 2.92 -3.39 -17.41
N ALA A 319 3.14 -4.62 -17.89
CA ALA A 319 3.09 -4.93 -19.31
C ALA A 319 1.65 -5.19 -19.76
N PHE A 320 1.29 -4.78 -20.98
CA PHE A 320 0.07 -5.25 -21.66
C PHE A 320 0.38 -5.55 -23.12
N PHE A 321 0.16 -6.80 -23.51
CA PHE A 321 0.30 -7.30 -24.86
C PHE A 321 -1.05 -7.84 -25.35
N ALA A 322 -1.47 -7.40 -26.52
CA ALA A 322 -2.65 -7.89 -27.20
C ALA A 322 -2.27 -8.54 -28.52
N PHE A 323 -2.80 -9.74 -28.77
CA PHE A 323 -2.72 -10.44 -30.03
C PHE A 323 -4.13 -10.77 -30.51
N SER A 324 -4.43 -10.48 -31.77
CA SER A 324 -5.74 -10.72 -32.36
C SER A 324 -5.59 -11.53 -33.64
N ASN A 325 -6.59 -12.35 -33.98
CA ASN A 325 -6.67 -12.94 -35.33
C ASN A 325 -7.34 -11.99 -36.36
N ILE A 326 -7.59 -10.74 -35.98
CA ILE A 326 -8.01 -9.64 -36.84
C ILE A 326 -6.94 -8.55 -36.79
N LYS A 327 -6.68 -7.92 -37.93
CA LYS A 327 -5.72 -6.81 -38.02
C LYS A 327 -6.19 -5.60 -37.21
N TYR A 328 -5.25 -4.94 -36.54
CA TYR A 328 -5.44 -3.62 -35.96
C TYR A 328 -5.09 -2.52 -36.97
N ASN A 329 -5.58 -1.30 -36.70
CA ASN A 329 -5.30 -0.14 -37.55
C ASN A 329 -3.84 0.33 -37.43
N ASN A 330 -3.14 0.49 -38.56
CA ASN A 330 -1.70 0.77 -38.59
C ASN A 330 -1.34 2.25 -38.43
N LEU A 331 -2.29 3.19 -38.59
CA LEU A 331 -1.98 4.64 -38.63
C LEU A 331 -1.50 5.23 -37.31
N ALA A 332 -1.77 4.58 -36.16
CA ALA A 332 -1.56 5.18 -34.84
C ALA A 332 -0.52 4.46 -33.94
N TYR A 333 -0.06 3.26 -34.33
CA TYR A 333 0.90 2.50 -33.50
C TYR A 333 2.34 2.65 -34.03
N PRO A 334 3.22 3.39 -33.35
CA PRO A 334 4.62 3.51 -33.72
C PRO A 334 5.30 2.16 -33.49
N HIS A 335 5.95 1.68 -34.54
CA HIS A 335 6.80 0.50 -34.48
C HIS A 335 8.08 0.71 -33.66
N ASN A 336 8.30 1.91 -33.11
CA ASN A 336 9.49 2.25 -32.36
C ASN A 336 9.32 1.94 -30.86
N ILE A 337 9.92 0.82 -30.43
CA ILE A 337 9.94 0.33 -29.03
C ILE A 337 10.60 1.34 -28.06
N SER A 338 11.36 2.30 -28.59
CA SER A 338 12.10 3.32 -27.82
C SER A 338 11.18 4.26 -27.02
N GLU A 339 9.97 4.53 -27.51
CA GLU A 339 8.96 5.33 -26.82
C GLU A 339 7.67 4.52 -26.64
N PRO A 340 7.51 3.82 -25.51
CA PRO A 340 6.39 2.92 -25.31
C PRO A 340 5.09 3.70 -25.10
N HIS A 341 4.05 3.31 -25.84
CA HIS A 341 2.70 3.81 -25.63
C HIS A 341 2.16 3.44 -24.27
N ILE A 342 1.44 4.38 -23.66
CA ILE A 342 0.83 4.20 -22.34
C ILE A 342 -0.66 3.95 -22.53
N LEU A 343 -1.12 2.81 -22.04
CA LEU A 343 -2.54 2.51 -21.87
C LEU A 343 -2.86 2.60 -20.38
N HIS A 344 -3.80 3.46 -19.98
CA HIS A 344 -4.24 3.48 -18.59
C HIS A 344 -5.22 2.32 -18.33
N GLN A 345 -5.11 1.67 -17.17
CA GLN A 345 -5.97 0.54 -16.82
C GLN A 345 -7.47 0.89 -16.81
N ILE A 346 -7.83 2.11 -16.44
CA ILE A 346 -9.23 2.55 -16.45
C ILE A 346 -9.84 2.58 -17.86
N ASP A 347 -9.02 2.77 -18.90
CA ASP A 347 -9.41 2.83 -20.31
C ASP A 347 -9.65 1.42 -20.90
N PHE A 348 -9.20 0.37 -20.20
CA PHE A 348 -9.39 -1.02 -20.60
C PHE A 348 -10.88 -1.41 -20.68
N VAL A 349 -11.66 -1.05 -19.66
CA VAL A 349 -13.07 -1.44 -19.53
C VAL A 349 -13.98 -0.93 -20.65
N PRO A 350 -14.00 0.37 -21.00
CA PRO A 350 -14.84 0.84 -22.12
C PRO A 350 -14.41 0.25 -23.46
N THR A 351 -13.10 -0.05 -23.61
CA THR A 351 -12.56 -0.73 -24.79
C THR A 351 -13.04 -2.16 -24.88
N LEU A 352 -12.90 -2.94 -23.80
CA LEU A 352 -13.36 -4.32 -23.73
C LEU A 352 -14.89 -4.43 -23.90
N ALA A 353 -15.65 -3.52 -23.30
CA ALA A 353 -17.11 -3.48 -23.45
C ALA A 353 -17.53 -3.23 -24.91
N SER A 354 -16.85 -2.30 -25.60
CA SER A 354 -17.11 -2.01 -27.01
C SER A 354 -16.80 -3.23 -27.89
N LEU A 355 -15.65 -3.87 -27.67
CA LEU A 355 -15.22 -5.08 -28.40
C LEU A 355 -16.19 -6.27 -28.25
N LEU A 356 -16.82 -6.40 -27.08
CA LEU A 356 -17.80 -7.45 -26.77
C LEU A 356 -19.25 -7.08 -27.15
N GLY A 357 -19.51 -5.85 -27.62
CA GLY A 357 -20.85 -5.37 -27.94
C GLY A 357 -21.77 -5.29 -26.72
N ILE A 358 -21.22 -4.95 -25.55
CA ILE A 358 -21.96 -4.82 -24.29
C ILE A 358 -21.93 -3.38 -23.77
N ASN A 359 -22.77 -3.09 -22.77
CA ASN A 359 -22.80 -1.77 -22.16
C ASN A 359 -21.57 -1.52 -21.28
N ILE A 360 -21.12 -0.26 -21.26
CA ILE A 360 -20.05 0.19 -20.36
C ILE A 360 -20.65 0.34 -18.94
N PRO A 361 -20.00 -0.16 -17.88
CA PRO A 361 -20.47 0.01 -16.51
C PRO A 361 -20.73 1.49 -16.17
N ASN A 362 -21.84 1.79 -15.48
CA ASN A 362 -22.28 3.18 -15.28
C ASN A 362 -21.29 4.07 -14.53
N GLU A 363 -20.49 3.49 -13.63
CA GLU A 363 -19.51 4.21 -12.82
C GLU A 363 -18.14 4.38 -13.49
N ASN A 364 -17.94 3.76 -14.66
CA ASN A 364 -16.70 3.83 -15.43
C ASN A 364 -16.31 5.27 -15.78
N ILE A 365 -15.01 5.56 -15.79
CA ILE A 365 -14.44 6.86 -16.20
C ILE A 365 -13.31 6.72 -17.23
N GLY A 366 -13.20 5.55 -17.85
CA GLY A 366 -12.22 5.27 -18.89
C GLY A 366 -12.60 5.90 -20.22
N VAL A 367 -11.59 6.14 -21.05
CA VAL A 367 -11.76 6.56 -22.44
C VAL A 367 -11.50 5.38 -23.36
N LEU A 368 -12.30 5.26 -24.42
CA LEU A 368 -12.10 4.23 -25.44
C LEU A 368 -10.70 4.33 -26.08
N SER A 369 -9.91 3.26 -26.01
CA SER A 369 -8.58 3.18 -26.64
C SER A 369 -8.73 2.93 -28.13
N GLN A 370 -8.34 3.90 -28.96
CA GLN A 370 -8.48 3.82 -30.42
C GLN A 370 -7.52 2.80 -31.05
N ASP A 371 -6.31 2.67 -30.50
CA ASP A 371 -5.24 1.85 -31.07
C ASP A 371 -5.47 0.34 -30.90
N LEU A 372 -6.34 -0.03 -29.96
CA LEU A 372 -6.80 -1.40 -29.69
C LEU A 372 -8.04 -1.79 -30.52
N LEU A 373 -8.59 -0.88 -31.32
CA LEU A 373 -9.74 -1.15 -32.17
C LEU A 373 -9.28 -1.83 -33.47
N PRO A 374 -9.81 -3.03 -33.81
CA PRO A 374 -9.45 -3.72 -35.04
C PRO A 374 -10.06 -3.04 -36.26
N ASP A 375 -9.53 -3.37 -37.45
CA ASP A 375 -10.11 -2.98 -38.73
C ASP A 375 -11.07 -4.08 -39.23
N ILE A 376 -12.37 -3.76 -39.16
CA ILE A 376 -13.44 -4.66 -39.59
C ILE A 376 -13.34 -4.85 -41.11
N ASN A 377 -13.23 -6.11 -41.54
CA ASN A 377 -13.10 -6.57 -42.95
C ASN A 377 -11.73 -6.35 -43.62
N SER A 378 -10.64 -6.17 -42.86
CA SER A 378 -9.26 -6.07 -43.38
C SER A 378 -8.97 -4.90 -44.34
N ASP A 379 -9.97 -4.08 -44.64
CA ASP A 379 -9.83 -2.81 -45.35
C ASP A 379 -9.82 -1.66 -44.34
N GLU A 380 -8.65 -1.04 -44.18
CA GLU A 380 -8.37 0.09 -43.28
C GLU A 380 -9.32 1.30 -43.50
N TYR A 381 -9.99 1.34 -44.66
CA TYR A 381 -10.95 2.38 -45.07
C TYR A 381 -12.39 1.88 -45.19
N SER A 382 -12.73 0.70 -44.66
CA SER A 382 -14.11 0.22 -44.69
C SER A 382 -15.01 1.20 -43.92
N LEU A 383 -16.11 1.58 -44.55
CA LEU A 383 -17.07 2.50 -43.93
C LEU A 383 -17.63 1.90 -42.63
N ASP A 384 -17.80 0.58 -42.60
CA ASP A 384 -18.31 -0.18 -41.45
C ASP A 384 -17.40 -0.12 -40.23
N SER A 385 -16.08 -0.25 -40.43
CA SER A 385 -15.08 -0.10 -39.35
C SER A 385 -15.21 1.29 -38.73
N LEU A 386 -15.28 2.34 -39.56
CA LEU A 386 -15.40 3.71 -39.06
C LEU A 386 -16.75 3.94 -38.36
N ILE A 387 -17.86 3.44 -38.92
CA ILE A 387 -19.19 3.50 -38.30
C ILE A 387 -19.16 2.88 -36.90
N TRP A 388 -18.59 1.67 -36.77
CA TRP A 388 -18.53 0.97 -35.50
C TRP A 388 -17.65 1.71 -34.47
N LYS A 389 -16.47 2.21 -34.89
CA LYS A 389 -15.57 3.01 -34.02
C LYS A 389 -16.28 4.29 -33.54
N THR A 390 -16.96 5.01 -34.43
CA THR A 390 -17.72 6.22 -34.10
C THR A 390 -18.87 5.92 -33.13
N LYS A 391 -19.66 4.86 -33.35
CA LYS A 391 -20.74 4.44 -32.44
C LYS A 391 -20.22 4.10 -31.04
N SER A 392 -19.09 3.39 -30.96
CA SER A 392 -18.46 3.00 -29.69
C SER A 392 -17.96 4.21 -28.91
N ALA A 393 -17.27 5.14 -29.59
CA ALA A 393 -16.79 6.37 -28.98
C ALA A 393 -17.93 7.26 -28.48
N HIS A 394 -19.02 7.36 -29.26
CA HIS A 394 -20.23 8.07 -28.86
C HIS A 394 -20.85 7.48 -27.59
N ASN A 395 -20.99 6.16 -27.51
CA ASN A 395 -21.56 5.49 -26.34
C ASN A 395 -20.72 5.73 -25.07
N ASN A 396 -19.39 5.71 -25.19
CA ASN A 396 -18.48 6.06 -24.10
C ASN A 396 -18.66 7.53 -23.67
N ALA A 397 -18.64 8.47 -24.61
CA ALA A 397 -18.85 9.90 -24.32
C ALA A 397 -20.21 10.18 -23.66
N LEU A 398 -21.28 9.53 -24.15
CA LEU A 398 -22.63 9.67 -23.62
C LEU A 398 -22.76 9.11 -22.20
N GLN A 399 -22.13 7.97 -21.90
CA GLN A 399 -22.09 7.43 -20.53
C GLN A 399 -21.35 8.39 -19.59
N MET A 400 -20.17 8.87 -19.99
CA MET A 400 -19.36 9.77 -19.18
C MET A 400 -20.05 11.11 -18.91
N ILE A 401 -20.72 11.72 -19.90
CA ILE A 401 -21.41 13.01 -19.70
C ILE A 401 -22.65 12.86 -18.82
N LYS A 402 -23.40 11.76 -18.94
CA LYS A 402 -24.54 11.46 -18.05
C LYS A 402 -24.08 11.35 -16.60
N LYS A 403 -22.99 10.62 -16.35
CA LYS A 403 -22.36 10.51 -15.03
C LYS A 403 -21.87 11.88 -14.52
N PHE A 404 -21.15 12.61 -15.36
CA PHE A 404 -20.61 13.93 -15.02
C PHE A 404 -21.71 14.90 -14.57
N LYS A 405 -22.82 15.01 -15.31
CA LYS A 405 -23.94 15.88 -14.93
C LYS A 405 -24.61 15.43 -13.63
N ARG A 406 -24.78 14.11 -13.42
CA ARG A 406 -25.35 13.57 -12.17
C ARG A 406 -24.54 13.98 -10.94
N GLU A 407 -23.21 13.98 -11.04
CA GLU A 407 -22.32 14.24 -9.90
C GLU A 407 -21.93 15.71 -9.73
N PHE A 408 -21.77 16.45 -10.83
CA PHE A 408 -21.26 17.82 -10.82
C PHE A 408 -22.28 18.90 -11.17
N SER A 409 -23.58 18.56 -11.26
CA SER A 409 -24.70 19.51 -11.52
C SER A 409 -24.71 20.78 -10.67
N LYS A 410 -24.03 20.80 -9.52
CA LYS A 410 -23.97 21.96 -8.61
C LYS A 410 -22.69 22.79 -8.73
N SER A 411 -21.76 22.41 -9.61
CA SER A 411 -20.42 22.97 -9.70
C SER A 411 -20.19 23.73 -11.01
N LYS A 412 -20.70 24.97 -11.08
CA LYS A 412 -20.65 25.84 -12.29
C LYS A 412 -19.26 25.94 -12.94
N GLU A 413 -18.19 25.99 -12.15
CA GLU A 413 -16.81 26.09 -12.65
C GLU A 413 -16.39 24.84 -13.46
N LYS A 414 -16.74 23.66 -12.96
CA LYS A 414 -16.43 22.39 -13.63
C LYS A 414 -17.32 22.15 -14.85
N GLU A 415 -18.56 22.61 -14.77
CA GLU A 415 -19.49 22.56 -15.89
C GLU A 415 -18.98 23.41 -17.06
N ASN A 416 -18.57 24.66 -16.79
CA ASN A 416 -17.99 25.56 -17.79
C ASN A 416 -16.78 24.97 -18.52
N PHE A 417 -15.93 24.20 -17.82
CA PHE A 417 -14.75 23.55 -18.42
C PHE A 417 -15.11 22.56 -19.53
N ILE A 418 -16.27 21.92 -19.44
CA ILE A 418 -16.71 20.88 -20.38
C ILE A 418 -17.69 21.43 -21.42
N THR A 419 -18.34 22.57 -21.16
CA THR A 419 -19.38 23.15 -22.02
C THR A 419 -18.96 23.28 -23.49
N GLU A 420 -17.75 23.79 -23.77
CA GLU A 420 -17.25 23.97 -25.15
C GLU A 420 -17.04 22.62 -25.86
N LYS A 421 -16.45 21.64 -25.17
CA LYS A 421 -16.26 20.29 -25.75
C LYS A 421 -17.58 19.57 -25.94
N TYR A 422 -18.52 19.77 -25.02
CA TYR A 422 -19.87 19.25 -25.13
C TYR A 422 -20.65 19.86 -26.31
N SER A 423 -20.54 21.17 -26.55
CA SER A 423 -21.20 21.80 -27.69
C SER A 423 -20.67 21.26 -29.02
N LEU A 424 -19.35 21.11 -29.17
CA LEU A 424 -18.74 20.49 -30.37
C LEU A 424 -19.20 19.05 -30.59
N TYR A 425 -19.25 18.25 -29.52
CA TYR A 425 -19.80 16.90 -29.55
C TYR A 425 -21.27 16.90 -29.99
N TYR A 426 -22.10 17.75 -29.39
CA TYR A 426 -23.54 17.81 -29.65
C TYR A 426 -23.85 18.27 -31.08
N GLU A 427 -23.15 19.29 -31.58
CA GLU A 427 -23.25 19.73 -32.98
C GLU A 427 -22.88 18.60 -33.95
N SER A 428 -21.77 17.90 -33.70
CA SER A 428 -21.36 16.77 -34.55
C SER A 428 -22.32 15.57 -34.47
N TYR A 429 -23.03 15.40 -33.34
CA TYR A 429 -24.07 14.39 -33.20
C TYR A 429 -25.30 14.75 -34.04
N ILE A 430 -25.76 16.01 -34.01
CA ILE A 430 -26.87 16.48 -34.85
C ILE A 430 -26.53 16.28 -36.34
N ASP A 431 -25.30 16.63 -36.74
CA ASP A 431 -24.81 16.44 -38.13
C ASP A 431 -24.90 14.98 -38.63
N LEU A 432 -24.89 14.01 -37.71
CA LEU A 432 -24.91 12.56 -37.96
C LEU A 432 -26.23 11.87 -37.61
N LYS A 433 -27.08 12.43 -36.75
CA LYS A 433 -28.32 11.81 -36.27
C LYS A 433 -29.24 11.42 -37.43
N ASP A 434 -29.38 12.31 -38.40
CA ASP A 434 -30.18 12.10 -39.61
C ASP A 434 -29.61 10.97 -40.48
N TYR A 435 -28.29 10.74 -40.44
CA TYR A 435 -27.59 9.70 -41.20
C TYR A 435 -27.69 8.32 -40.56
N PHE A 436 -27.63 8.21 -39.22
CA PHE A 436 -27.76 6.90 -38.55
C PHE A 436 -29.17 6.33 -38.66
N GLY A 437 -30.20 7.18 -38.72
CA GLY A 437 -31.56 6.78 -39.07
C GLY A 437 -31.66 6.21 -40.49
N LEU A 438 -30.96 6.86 -41.45
CA LEU A 438 -30.90 6.41 -42.85
C LEU A 438 -30.07 5.12 -43.06
N LEU A 439 -28.97 4.95 -42.32
CA LEU A 439 -28.08 3.78 -42.43
C LEU A 439 -28.76 2.49 -41.98
N ASN A 440 -29.69 2.54 -41.02
CA ASN A 440 -30.50 1.36 -40.65
C ASN A 440 -31.53 0.99 -41.74
N SER A 441 -31.82 1.89 -42.68
CA SER A 441 -32.77 1.65 -43.79
C SER A 441 -32.10 1.37 -45.13
N ILE A 442 -30.79 1.59 -45.26
CA ILE A 442 -30.05 1.51 -46.53
C ILE A 442 -28.84 0.60 -46.30
N GLU A 443 -29.10 -0.70 -46.18
CA GLU A 443 -28.03 -1.71 -46.15
C GLU A 443 -27.57 -2.15 -47.55
N ASN A 444 -28.17 -1.67 -48.66
CA ASN A 444 -27.92 -2.30 -49.98
C ASN A 444 -27.60 -1.42 -51.19
N GLU A 445 -27.58 -0.09 -51.13
CA GLU A 445 -27.27 0.70 -52.33
C GLU A 445 -26.58 2.00 -51.96
N TYR A 446 -25.25 2.11 -52.13
CA TYR A 446 -24.61 3.35 -52.58
C TYR A 446 -23.14 3.10 -53.01
N SER A 447 -22.91 3.13 -54.32
CA SER A 447 -21.60 3.04 -54.97
C SER A 447 -21.02 4.41 -55.36
N ASP A 448 -21.41 5.50 -54.67
CA ASP A 448 -20.95 6.85 -54.98
C ASP A 448 -19.75 7.28 -54.11
N LEU A 449 -18.57 7.35 -54.72
CA LEU A 449 -17.29 7.70 -54.09
C LEU A 449 -17.29 9.06 -53.36
N GLN A 450 -18.02 10.06 -53.89
CA GLN A 450 -18.11 11.40 -53.28
C GLN A 450 -18.96 11.40 -52.00
N ILE A 451 -20.05 10.62 -51.97
CA ILE A 451 -20.93 10.48 -50.81
C ILE A 451 -20.17 9.81 -49.67
N ASN A 452 -19.44 8.73 -49.97
CA ASN A 452 -18.59 8.02 -49.00
C ASN A 452 -17.52 8.93 -48.37
N LYS A 453 -16.90 9.83 -49.15
CA LYS A 453 -15.90 10.78 -48.63
C LYS A 453 -16.53 11.79 -47.65
N LYS A 454 -17.73 12.30 -47.95
CA LYS A 454 -18.46 13.23 -47.09
C LYS A 454 -18.92 12.57 -45.78
N ILE A 455 -19.41 11.33 -45.84
CA ILE A 455 -19.82 10.56 -44.66
C ILE A 455 -18.62 10.26 -43.77
N LYS A 456 -17.51 9.77 -44.34
CA LYS A 456 -16.26 9.51 -43.58
C LYS A 456 -15.77 10.75 -42.83
N SER A 457 -15.82 11.93 -43.47
CA SER A 457 -15.46 13.20 -42.83
C SER A 457 -16.33 13.51 -41.61
N LYS A 458 -17.66 13.35 -41.73
CA LYS A 458 -18.60 13.55 -40.60
C LYS A 458 -18.38 12.55 -39.47
N LEU A 459 -18.21 11.26 -39.80
CA LEU A 459 -17.93 10.21 -38.81
C LEU A 459 -16.62 10.47 -38.06
N ASN A 460 -15.55 10.89 -38.76
CA ASN A 460 -14.29 11.26 -38.15
C ASN A 460 -14.41 12.50 -37.24
N LYS A 461 -15.18 13.52 -37.66
CA LYS A 461 -15.46 14.71 -36.83
C LYS A 461 -16.14 14.32 -35.51
N HIS A 462 -17.13 13.44 -35.57
CA HIS A 462 -17.85 12.99 -34.37
C HIS A 462 -17.04 12.02 -33.50
N LEU A 463 -16.28 11.11 -34.11
CA LEU A 463 -15.34 10.24 -33.40
C LEU A 463 -14.34 11.08 -32.59
N LYS A 464 -13.72 12.08 -33.24
CA LYS A 464 -12.76 12.98 -32.59
C LYS A 464 -13.38 13.76 -31.43
N SER A 465 -14.53 14.40 -31.65
CA SER A 465 -15.21 15.18 -30.59
C SER A 465 -15.70 14.32 -29.42
N SER A 466 -16.18 13.09 -29.68
CA SER A 466 -16.59 12.14 -28.64
C SER A 466 -15.41 11.75 -27.74
N ILE A 467 -14.26 11.48 -28.35
CA ILE A 467 -13.04 11.10 -27.63
C ILE A 467 -12.46 12.30 -26.86
N GLU A 468 -12.42 13.48 -27.48
CA GLU A 468 -12.00 14.72 -26.78
C GLU A 468 -12.88 15.02 -25.56
N LEU A 469 -14.21 14.91 -25.69
CA LEU A 469 -15.14 15.11 -24.58
C LEU A 469 -14.87 14.10 -23.45
N SER A 470 -14.67 12.82 -23.80
CA SER A 470 -14.38 11.75 -22.85
C SER A 470 -13.08 12.02 -22.08
N TYR A 471 -12.01 12.41 -22.77
CA TYR A 471 -10.74 12.82 -22.15
C TYR A 471 -10.88 14.03 -21.23
N SER A 472 -11.63 15.06 -21.65
CA SER A 472 -11.88 16.24 -20.80
C SER A 472 -12.63 15.87 -19.52
N ILE A 473 -13.64 14.99 -19.60
CA ILE A 473 -14.36 14.50 -18.42
C ILE A 473 -13.44 13.67 -17.52
N GLN A 474 -12.67 12.72 -18.09
CA GLN A 474 -11.73 11.91 -17.32
C GLN A 474 -10.72 12.77 -16.55
N LYS A 475 -10.21 13.84 -17.18
CA LYS A 475 -9.28 14.79 -16.54
C LYS A 475 -9.89 15.42 -15.28
N VAL A 476 -11.15 15.88 -15.35
CA VAL A 476 -11.85 16.44 -14.18
C VAL A 476 -12.04 15.40 -13.07
N TYR A 477 -12.29 14.15 -13.42
CA TYR A 477 -12.38 13.05 -12.44
C TYR A 477 -11.04 12.81 -11.74
N LYS A 478 -9.95 12.67 -12.50
CA LYS A 478 -8.58 12.50 -11.97
C LYS A 478 -8.19 13.65 -11.03
N GLU A 479 -8.57 14.89 -11.35
CA GLU A 479 -8.33 16.05 -10.48
C GLU A 479 -9.22 16.06 -9.21
N ASN A 480 -10.47 15.58 -9.29
CA ASN A 480 -11.43 15.63 -8.18
C ASN A 480 -11.23 14.54 -7.12
N VAL A 481 -10.58 13.41 -7.44
CA VAL A 481 -10.25 12.36 -6.47
C VAL A 481 -9.45 12.92 -5.27
N ASN A 482 -8.76 14.05 -5.45
CA ASN A 482 -7.95 14.71 -4.42
C ASN A 482 -8.69 15.76 -3.57
N SER A 483 -10.02 15.84 -3.62
CA SER A 483 -10.78 16.87 -2.89
C SER A 483 -10.92 16.53 -1.39
N ILE A 484 -10.26 17.31 -0.53
CA ILE A 484 -10.29 17.16 0.94
C ILE A 484 -11.46 17.92 1.56
N SER A 485 -12.14 17.30 2.53
CA SER A 485 -13.06 18.02 3.42
C SER A 485 -12.29 18.65 4.58
N TRP A 486 -11.83 19.88 4.35
CA TRP A 486 -10.99 20.63 5.29
C TRP A 486 -11.61 20.80 6.68
N ILE A 487 -12.94 20.82 6.79
CA ILE A 487 -13.62 20.97 8.07
C ILE A 487 -13.34 19.79 9.01
N TYR A 488 -13.40 18.56 8.50
CA TYR A 488 -13.10 17.37 9.30
C TYR A 488 -11.60 17.27 9.62
N VAL A 489 -10.75 17.65 8.65
CA VAL A 489 -9.30 17.68 8.83
C VAL A 489 -8.89 18.67 9.93
N VAL A 490 -9.36 19.92 9.89
CA VAL A 490 -9.00 20.92 10.90
C VAL A 490 -9.47 20.47 12.28
N ASN A 491 -10.72 19.99 12.40
CA ASN A 491 -11.25 19.49 13.67
C ASN A 491 -10.44 18.31 14.23
N SER A 492 -10.04 17.37 13.36
CA SER A 492 -9.22 16.22 13.78
C SER A 492 -7.88 16.65 14.36
N ILE A 493 -7.16 17.54 13.66
CA ILE A 493 -5.86 18.04 14.09
C ILE A 493 -6.00 18.81 15.41
N SER A 494 -7.06 19.61 15.56
CA SER A 494 -7.35 20.30 16.82
C SER A 494 -7.59 19.34 17.98
N ILE A 495 -8.34 18.26 17.78
CA ILE A 495 -8.58 17.23 18.81
C ILE A 495 -7.28 16.53 19.21
N LEU A 496 -6.44 16.16 18.23
CA LEU A 496 -5.16 15.51 18.50
C LEU A 496 -4.16 16.44 19.22
N ILE A 497 -4.16 17.74 18.90
CA ILE A 497 -3.38 18.75 19.65
C ILE A 497 -3.89 18.88 21.09
N CYS A 498 -5.21 18.88 21.30
CA CYS A 498 -5.77 18.90 22.65
C CYS A 498 -5.34 17.69 23.47
N LEU A 499 -5.21 16.51 22.86
CA LEU A 499 -4.68 15.31 23.51
C LEU A 499 -3.20 15.43 23.91
N ILE A 500 -2.37 16.06 23.07
CA ILE A 500 -0.97 16.33 23.41
C ILE A 500 -0.91 17.23 24.65
N LEU A 501 -1.72 18.28 24.66
CA LEU A 501 -1.80 19.20 25.79
C LEU A 501 -2.35 18.50 27.04
N TRP A 502 -3.31 17.59 26.88
CA TRP A 502 -3.83 16.76 27.97
C TRP A 502 -2.71 15.93 28.64
N GLU A 503 -1.86 15.28 27.84
CA GLU A 503 -0.79 14.43 28.35
C GLU A 503 0.38 15.21 28.97
N CYS A 504 0.67 16.42 28.48
CA CYS A 504 1.70 17.30 29.03
C CYS A 504 1.33 17.89 30.41
N PHE A 505 0.03 18.03 30.73
CA PHE A 505 -0.43 18.77 31.93
C PHE A 505 -1.42 17.98 32.81
N PRO A 506 -1.03 16.83 33.39
CA PRO A 506 -1.93 15.97 34.17
C PRO A 506 -2.47 16.60 35.48
N GLN A 507 -1.84 17.67 35.99
CA GLN A 507 -2.36 18.42 37.15
C GLN A 507 -3.60 19.26 36.80
N VAL A 508 -3.68 19.74 35.55
CA VAL A 508 -4.83 20.47 35.02
C VAL A 508 -6.05 19.54 34.97
N TYR A 509 -5.85 18.26 34.64
CA TYR A 509 -6.89 17.22 34.67
C TYR A 509 -7.43 16.96 36.09
N LYS A 510 -6.56 16.76 37.08
CA LYS A 510 -7.00 16.49 38.46
C LYS A 510 -7.89 17.62 38.99
N LYS A 511 -7.64 18.85 38.52
CA LYS A 511 -8.50 20.00 38.80
C LYS A 511 -9.73 20.08 37.90
N PHE A 512 -9.64 19.82 36.60
CA PHE A 512 -10.76 19.75 35.68
C PHE A 512 -11.83 18.75 36.15
N CYS A 513 -11.44 17.54 36.54
CA CYS A 513 -12.36 16.56 37.14
C CYS A 513 -12.89 17.00 38.51
N SER A 514 -12.11 17.75 39.28
CA SER A 514 -12.60 18.33 40.54
C SER A 514 -13.57 19.50 40.34
N SER A 515 -13.50 20.19 39.20
CA SER A 515 -14.46 21.22 38.76
C SER A 515 -15.80 20.62 38.33
N PHE A 516 -15.87 19.30 38.12
CA PHE A 516 -17.13 18.55 37.96
C PHE A 516 -17.81 18.21 39.29
N LYS A 517 -17.31 18.70 40.44
CA LYS A 517 -18.17 18.80 41.63
C LYS A 517 -19.23 19.86 41.35
N PRO A 518 -20.55 19.54 41.38
CA PRO A 518 -21.56 20.58 41.32
C PRO A 518 -21.43 21.37 42.64
N PRO A 519 -21.19 22.69 42.61
CA PRO A 519 -22.12 23.61 41.96
C PRO A 519 -21.45 24.85 41.32
N LEU A 520 -21.70 25.11 40.03
CA LEU A 520 -21.95 26.46 39.48
C LEU A 520 -22.27 26.37 37.97
N LYS A 521 -23.58 26.38 37.70
CA LYS A 521 -24.30 26.75 36.48
C LYS A 521 -23.95 25.99 35.18
N LEU A 522 -24.63 24.86 34.99
CA LEU A 522 -24.89 24.21 33.70
C LEU A 522 -25.30 25.20 32.59
N SER A 523 -25.91 26.34 32.96
CA SER A 523 -26.31 27.40 32.03
C SER A 523 -25.14 28.15 31.39
N THR A 524 -23.99 28.35 32.05
CA THR A 524 -22.85 29.06 31.44
C THR A 524 -22.15 28.21 30.39
N SER A 525 -22.03 26.90 30.61
CA SER A 525 -21.50 25.94 29.62
C SER A 525 -22.41 25.79 28.40
N ILE A 526 -23.74 25.86 28.59
CA ILE A 526 -24.70 25.78 27.49
C ILE A 526 -24.71 27.10 26.69
N ILE A 527 -24.68 28.26 27.37
CA ILE A 527 -24.63 29.58 26.71
C ILE A 527 -23.32 29.78 25.93
N THR A 528 -22.17 29.33 26.47
CA THR A 528 -20.90 29.40 25.73
C THR A 528 -20.88 28.47 24.52
N LEU A 529 -21.45 27.26 24.63
CA LEU A 529 -21.62 26.35 23.50
C LEU A 529 -22.50 26.97 22.42
N ILE A 530 -23.62 27.60 22.78
CA ILE A 530 -24.56 28.25 21.85
C ILE A 530 -23.93 29.47 21.16
N MET A 531 -23.29 30.37 21.92
CA MET A 531 -22.61 31.55 21.35
C MET A 531 -21.48 31.16 20.38
N TRP A 532 -20.79 30.05 20.66
CA TRP A 532 -19.74 29.55 19.78
C TRP A 532 -20.24 28.71 18.60
N LEU A 533 -21.36 28.01 18.74
CA LEU A 533 -22.09 27.44 17.60
C LEU A 533 -22.41 28.53 16.57
N LEU A 534 -22.90 29.69 17.02
CA LEU A 534 -23.20 30.85 16.17
C LEU A 534 -21.94 31.46 15.53
N LEU A 535 -20.83 31.57 16.27
CA LEU A 535 -19.58 32.10 15.73
C LEU A 535 -18.90 31.13 14.76
N SER A 536 -18.94 29.82 15.03
CA SER A 536 -18.42 28.78 14.14
C SER A 536 -19.22 28.68 12.84
N SER A 537 -20.54 28.90 12.91
CA SER A 537 -21.39 28.98 11.72
C SER A 537 -21.08 30.24 10.91
N PHE A 538 -20.79 31.37 11.58
CA PHE A 538 -20.37 32.62 10.93
C PHE A 538 -19.01 32.50 10.23
N ILE A 539 -18.00 31.89 10.87
CA ILE A 539 -16.68 31.65 10.25
C ILE A 539 -16.81 30.64 9.11
N SER A 540 -17.58 29.57 9.29
CA SER A 540 -17.82 28.58 8.24
C SER A 540 -18.52 29.19 7.02
N TYR A 541 -19.41 30.17 7.23
CA TYR A 541 -20.04 30.93 6.15
C TYR A 541 -19.00 31.63 5.27
N PHE A 542 -18.07 32.36 5.88
CA PHE A 542 -17.08 33.18 5.19
C PHE A 542 -15.95 32.36 4.57
N VAL A 543 -15.48 31.32 5.25
CA VAL A 543 -14.37 30.47 4.77
C VAL A 543 -14.82 29.52 3.66
N PHE A 544 -16.02 28.95 3.75
CA PHE A 544 -16.45 27.86 2.86
C PHE A 544 -17.46 28.29 1.79
N LYS A 545 -17.64 29.59 1.55
CA LYS A 545 -18.46 30.21 0.48
C LYS A 545 -19.62 29.29 0.03
N ASN A 546 -20.69 29.22 0.82
CA ASN A 546 -21.96 28.52 0.55
C ASN A 546 -22.02 26.97 0.70
N LYS A 547 -21.09 26.29 1.38
CA LYS A 547 -21.26 24.87 1.77
C LYS A 547 -21.64 24.68 3.25
N PHE A 548 -22.81 25.20 3.64
CA PHE A 548 -23.36 25.09 4.99
C PHE A 548 -23.93 23.67 5.27
N LYS A 549 -23.44 22.98 6.30
CA LYS A 549 -24.05 21.74 6.82
C LYS A 549 -24.09 21.80 8.36
N LEU A 550 -25.22 21.45 8.97
CA LEU A 550 -25.43 21.49 10.42
C LEU A 550 -24.43 20.62 11.19
N ASP A 551 -24.10 19.45 10.64
CA ASP A 551 -23.15 18.50 11.22
C ASP A 551 -21.75 19.12 11.41
N ASN A 552 -21.34 20.00 10.49
CA ASN A 552 -20.05 20.69 10.53
C ASN A 552 -19.98 21.74 11.65
N VAL A 553 -21.11 22.36 11.98
CA VAL A 553 -21.26 23.36 13.04
C VAL A 553 -21.26 22.68 14.41
N LEU A 554 -21.95 21.53 14.53
CA LEU A 554 -21.93 20.71 15.73
C LEU A 554 -20.53 20.12 16.01
N LEU A 555 -19.81 19.69 14.98
CA LEU A 555 -18.47 19.13 15.16
C LEU A 555 -17.43 20.19 15.55
N SER A 556 -17.49 21.36 14.93
CA SER A 556 -16.59 22.49 15.23
C SER A 556 -16.86 23.13 16.59
N SER A 557 -18.09 23.12 17.06
CA SER A 557 -18.43 23.56 18.42
C SER A 557 -17.97 22.59 19.50
N ILE A 558 -17.98 21.27 19.26
CA ILE A 558 -17.43 20.28 20.21
C ILE A 558 -15.91 20.41 20.35
N SER A 559 -15.17 20.50 19.23
CA SER A 559 -13.71 20.68 19.27
C SER A 559 -13.31 22.00 19.92
N TYR A 560 -14.07 23.07 19.65
CA TYR A 560 -13.86 24.37 20.26
C TYR A 560 -14.28 24.42 21.74
N TYR A 561 -15.33 23.70 22.15
CA TYR A 561 -15.70 23.55 23.57
C TYR A 561 -14.58 22.86 24.36
N LEU A 562 -13.95 21.83 23.79
CA LEU A 562 -12.76 21.20 24.38
C LEU A 562 -11.59 22.19 24.49
N PHE A 563 -11.35 22.98 23.44
CA PHE A 563 -10.29 24.00 23.38
C PHE A 563 -10.54 25.18 24.34
N TYR A 564 -11.79 25.64 24.46
CA TYR A 564 -12.22 26.72 25.34
C TYR A 564 -12.13 26.30 26.81
N ASN A 565 -12.58 25.09 27.17
CA ASN A 565 -12.43 24.59 28.54
C ASN A 565 -10.96 24.47 28.95
N PHE A 566 -10.11 24.05 28.01
CA PHE A 566 -8.65 24.07 28.18
C PHE A 566 -8.13 25.51 28.44
N PHE A 567 -8.59 26.50 27.68
CA PHE A 567 -8.22 27.91 27.86
C PHE A 567 -8.83 28.59 29.08
N THR A 568 -10.01 28.21 29.57
CA THR A 568 -10.56 28.74 30.83
C THR A 568 -9.73 28.29 32.04
N LEU A 569 -8.93 27.22 31.91
CA LEU A 569 -7.91 26.82 32.87
C LEU A 569 -6.58 27.57 32.68
N LYS A 570 -6.51 28.62 31.85
CA LYS A 570 -5.30 29.42 31.55
C LYS A 570 -4.52 29.89 32.79
N LYS A 571 -5.20 30.13 33.93
CA LYS A 571 -4.58 30.55 35.20
C LYS A 571 -3.88 29.40 35.94
N GLU A 572 -4.40 28.17 35.80
CA GLU A 572 -3.78 26.92 36.28
C GLU A 572 -2.66 26.49 35.35
N PHE A 573 -2.89 26.59 34.04
CA PHE A 573 -1.92 26.32 32.99
C PHE A 573 -0.71 27.26 33.12
N SER A 574 -0.92 28.57 33.26
CA SER A 574 0.17 29.52 33.44
C SER A 574 0.94 29.28 34.74
N LYS A 575 0.28 28.88 35.84
CA LYS A 575 0.95 28.48 37.08
C LYS A 575 1.74 27.18 36.93
N SER A 576 1.18 26.16 36.28
CA SER A 576 1.85 24.88 36.03
C SER A 576 3.02 25.05 35.08
N LEU A 577 2.85 25.83 34.01
CA LEU A 577 3.87 26.14 33.02
C LEU A 577 4.97 27.01 33.63
N LEU A 578 4.63 28.00 34.46
CA LEU A 578 5.60 28.81 35.21
C LEU A 578 6.35 27.98 36.26
N ASN A 579 5.69 27.03 36.94
CA ASN A 579 6.35 26.11 37.86
C ASN A 579 7.29 25.15 37.12
N TYR A 580 6.85 24.59 36.00
CA TYR A 580 7.67 23.73 35.15
C TYR A 580 8.85 24.50 34.54
N TYR A 581 8.62 25.74 34.08
CA TYR A 581 9.62 26.67 33.58
C TYR A 581 10.64 27.05 34.66
N LYS A 582 10.19 27.38 35.88
CA LYS A 582 11.08 27.63 37.04
C LYS A 582 11.87 26.38 37.44
N LEU A 583 11.30 25.19 37.30
CA LEU A 583 11.97 23.90 37.53
C LEU A 583 13.08 23.66 36.49
N ILE A 584 12.75 23.85 35.20
CA ILE A 584 13.68 23.75 34.07
C ILE A 584 14.82 24.73 34.24
N TYR A 585 14.52 26.00 34.49
CA TYR A 585 15.51 27.07 34.60
C TYR A 585 16.46 26.90 35.81
N LYS A 586 15.99 26.25 36.89
CA LYS A 586 16.77 26.03 38.12
C LYS A 586 17.77 24.87 38.03
N TYR A 587 17.52 23.87 37.17
CA TYR A 587 18.30 22.63 37.13
C TYR A 587 18.90 22.29 35.77
N MET A 588 18.63 23.09 34.73
CA MET A 588 19.04 22.81 33.36
C MET A 588 19.84 23.99 32.82
N THR A 589 21.02 23.73 32.28
CA THR A 589 21.64 24.64 31.32
C THR A 589 20.64 24.80 30.16
N VAL A 590 20.26 26.04 29.85
CA VAL A 590 19.29 26.41 28.80
C VAL A 590 19.58 25.73 27.45
N TRP A 591 20.80 25.24 27.24
CA TRP A 591 21.29 24.61 26.02
C TRP A 591 20.93 23.13 25.83
N ASP A 592 20.84 22.31 26.87
CA ASP A 592 20.89 20.83 26.70
C ASP A 592 19.55 20.18 26.30
N CYS A 593 18.41 20.64 26.84
CA CYS A 593 17.10 20.07 26.48
C CYS A 593 16.29 20.92 25.51
N TYR A 594 16.52 22.24 25.47
CA TYR A 594 15.85 23.12 24.51
C TYR A 594 16.21 22.70 23.10
N TRP A 595 17.51 22.49 22.82
CA TRP A 595 17.96 21.99 21.51
C TRP A 595 17.62 20.53 21.27
N CYS A 596 17.64 19.62 22.24
CA CYS A 596 17.27 18.23 21.97
C CYS A 596 15.77 18.09 21.65
N VAL A 597 14.89 18.78 22.37
CA VAL A 597 13.44 18.74 22.10
C VAL A 597 13.12 19.49 20.81
N ILE A 598 13.69 20.67 20.59
CA ILE A 598 13.48 21.44 19.35
C ILE A 598 14.11 20.75 18.15
N ALA A 599 15.32 20.21 18.26
CA ALA A 599 15.93 19.45 17.18
C ALA A 599 15.12 18.19 16.91
N THR A 600 14.68 17.44 17.92
CA THR A 600 13.79 16.28 17.72
C THR A 600 12.50 16.70 17.04
N PHE A 601 11.93 17.85 17.43
CA PHE A 601 10.73 18.42 16.85
C PHE A 601 10.92 18.88 15.39
N VAL A 602 11.95 19.67 15.10
CA VAL A 602 12.32 20.16 13.76
C VAL A 602 12.68 19.00 12.84
N ILE A 603 13.40 18.01 13.35
CA ILE A 603 13.72 16.79 12.62
C ILE A 603 12.47 15.97 12.38
N THR A 604 11.58 15.82 13.36
CA THR A 604 10.31 15.12 13.18
C THR A 604 9.46 15.82 12.12
N ILE A 605 9.45 17.15 12.10
CA ILE A 605 8.79 17.95 11.05
C ILE A 605 9.47 17.71 9.70
N GLY A 606 10.79 17.88 9.61
CA GLY A 606 11.54 17.69 8.37
C GLY A 606 11.42 16.28 7.81
N CYS A 607 11.42 15.27 8.68
CA CYS A 607 11.21 13.87 8.29
C CYS A 607 9.79 13.65 7.81
N ASN A 608 8.76 14.20 8.47
CA ASN A 608 7.36 14.04 8.02
C ASN A 608 6.97 14.89 6.80
N LEU A 609 7.82 15.83 6.37
CA LEU A 609 7.59 16.71 5.22
C LEU A 609 8.54 16.46 4.04
N SER A 610 9.42 15.45 4.12
CA SER A 610 10.42 15.13 3.10
C SER A 610 10.08 13.85 2.34
N ASP A 611 10.24 13.85 1.02
CA ASP A 611 9.89 12.72 0.13
C ASP A 611 10.80 11.47 0.31
N SER A 612 11.97 11.61 0.93
CA SER A 612 12.95 10.53 1.20
C SER A 612 12.86 9.95 2.63
N LEU A 613 11.68 10.15 3.21
CA LEU A 613 11.23 10.05 4.58
C LEU A 613 11.79 8.92 5.45
N VAL A 614 11.88 7.68 4.97
CA VAL A 614 12.30 6.57 5.86
C VAL A 614 13.80 6.58 6.13
N PHE A 615 14.58 6.91 5.11
CA PHE A 615 16.04 7.02 5.24
C PHE A 615 16.44 8.25 6.02
N PHE A 616 15.75 9.37 5.78
CA PHE A 616 16.00 10.59 6.53
C PHE A 616 15.55 10.48 7.98
N GLU A 617 14.44 9.80 8.29
CA GLU A 617 14.02 9.56 9.68
C GLU A 617 15.07 8.73 10.44
N ALA A 618 15.59 7.65 9.84
CA ALA A 618 16.68 6.88 10.44
C ALA A 618 17.95 7.73 10.66
N ARG A 619 18.37 8.50 9.65
CA ARG A 619 19.54 9.38 9.73
C ARG A 619 19.37 10.48 10.77
N ALA A 620 18.18 11.03 10.91
CA ALA A 620 17.95 12.14 11.79
C ALA A 620 17.79 11.67 13.25
N VAL A 621 17.23 10.49 13.50
CA VAL A 621 17.29 9.80 14.81
C VAL A 621 18.75 9.55 15.21
N ARG A 622 19.58 9.04 14.29
CA ARG A 622 21.03 8.88 14.51
C ARG A 622 21.71 10.20 14.86
N PHE A 623 21.48 11.24 14.06
CA PHE A 623 22.05 12.56 14.27
C PHE A 623 21.71 13.09 15.67
N LEU A 624 20.44 13.02 16.07
CA LEU A 624 20.00 13.46 17.40
C LEU A 624 20.69 12.71 18.54
N LEU A 625 20.84 11.39 18.41
CA LEU A 625 21.55 10.57 19.40
C LEU A 625 23.03 10.95 19.50
N VAL A 626 23.70 11.14 18.37
CA VAL A 626 25.11 11.56 18.33
C VAL A 626 25.26 12.95 18.94
N SER A 627 24.43 13.91 18.55
CA SER A 627 24.43 15.27 19.09
C SER A 627 24.21 15.28 20.60
N TYR A 628 23.26 14.49 21.11
CA TYR A 628 23.03 14.36 22.55
C TYR A 628 24.28 13.85 23.28
N ASN A 629 24.93 12.80 22.77
CA ASN A 629 26.15 12.25 23.38
C ASN A 629 27.31 13.25 23.35
N ILE A 630 27.49 14.02 22.28
CA ILE A 630 28.50 15.08 22.20
C ILE A 630 28.22 16.19 23.22
N LEU A 631 26.97 16.67 23.32
CA LEU A 631 26.58 17.66 24.33
C LEU A 631 26.77 17.12 25.76
N TYR A 632 26.49 15.84 25.97
CA TYR A 632 26.73 15.18 27.25
C TYR A 632 28.21 15.17 27.63
N LEU A 633 29.11 14.92 26.68
CA LEU A 633 30.57 14.98 26.88
C LEU A 633 31.02 16.40 27.23
N ILE A 634 30.55 17.42 26.49
CA ILE A 634 30.91 18.83 26.71
C ILE A 634 30.44 19.33 28.08
N SER A 635 29.25 18.91 28.53
CA SER A 635 28.71 19.25 29.86
C SER A 635 29.36 18.50 31.03
N GLY A 636 30.35 17.64 30.76
CA GLY A 636 30.95 16.67 31.68
C GLY A 636 31.71 17.19 32.89
N HIS A 637 31.98 18.49 33.02
CA HIS A 637 32.77 19.06 34.12
C HIS A 637 32.24 18.78 35.54
N LYS A 638 31.01 18.26 35.70
CA LYS A 638 30.40 17.86 36.97
C LYS A 638 30.02 16.37 37.07
N ARG A 639 30.38 15.53 36.10
CA ARG A 639 29.91 14.13 36.00
C ARG A 639 31.04 13.10 36.23
N ASN A 640 30.66 11.89 36.65
CA ASN A 640 31.56 10.77 36.94
C ASN A 640 32.28 10.26 35.65
N LEU A 641 33.57 9.93 35.74
CA LEU A 641 34.41 9.36 34.65
C LEU A 641 33.76 8.16 33.96
N LYS A 642 33.03 7.32 34.69
CA LYS A 642 32.29 6.18 34.12
C LYS A 642 31.24 6.62 33.11
N GLY A 643 30.51 7.69 33.38
CA GLY A 643 29.49 8.24 32.47
C GLY A 643 30.08 8.72 31.14
N LEU A 644 31.25 9.37 31.20
CA LEU A 644 31.97 9.83 30.00
C LEU A 644 32.47 8.66 29.15
N PHE A 645 32.94 7.59 29.80
CA PHE A 645 33.38 6.37 29.13
C PHE A 645 32.24 5.70 28.34
N TYR A 646 31.03 5.59 28.91
CA TYR A 646 29.87 5.05 28.21
C TYR A 646 29.48 5.87 26.97
N CYS A 647 29.51 7.20 27.05
CA CYS A 647 29.23 8.05 25.89
C CYS A 647 30.22 7.84 24.75
N LEU A 648 31.52 7.72 25.05
CA LEU A 648 32.54 7.47 24.03
C LEU A 648 32.33 6.13 23.34
N ILE A 649 32.03 5.07 24.11
CA ILE A 649 31.69 3.76 23.56
C ILE A 649 30.44 3.85 22.67
N GLN A 650 29.38 4.52 23.11
CA GLN A 650 28.17 4.69 22.32
C GLN A 650 28.43 5.39 20.99
N LEU A 651 29.24 6.44 20.96
CA LEU A 651 29.58 7.14 19.71
C LEU A 651 30.29 6.22 18.72
N ILE A 652 31.20 5.37 19.19
CA ILE A 652 31.90 4.39 18.37
C ILE A 652 30.92 3.34 17.84
N LEU A 653 30.09 2.77 18.73
CA LEU A 653 29.14 1.71 18.37
C LEU A 653 28.04 2.21 17.42
N ILE A 654 27.52 3.43 17.61
CA ILE A 654 26.56 4.05 16.69
C ILE A 654 27.19 4.20 15.30
N ARG A 655 28.48 4.57 15.22
CA ARG A 655 29.20 4.73 13.95
C ARG A 655 29.51 3.40 13.26
N ILE A 656 29.88 2.36 14.00
CA ILE A 656 30.06 1.01 13.45
C ILE A 656 28.72 0.43 12.99
N GLY A 657 27.67 0.61 13.79
CA GLY A 657 26.30 0.22 13.43
C GLY A 657 25.83 0.90 12.15
N TYR A 658 26.22 2.15 11.93
CA TYR A 658 25.94 2.87 10.69
C TYR A 658 26.62 2.25 9.46
N LEU A 659 27.91 1.89 9.57
CA LEU A 659 28.66 1.28 8.47
C LEU A 659 28.18 -0.14 8.12
N THR A 660 27.47 -0.78 9.05
CA THR A 660 26.97 -2.15 8.93
C THR A 660 25.45 -2.20 8.69
N ASP A 661 24.78 -1.05 8.62
CA ASP A 661 23.32 -0.96 8.46
C ASP A 661 22.91 -1.42 7.05
N PRO A 662 22.17 -2.52 6.92
CA PRO A 662 21.73 -3.04 5.63
C PRO A 662 20.74 -2.10 4.92
N SER A 663 20.10 -1.16 5.64
CA SER A 663 19.23 -0.18 5.00
C SER A 663 20.01 0.74 4.06
N GLU A 664 21.28 1.05 4.35
CA GLU A 664 22.14 1.87 3.49
C GLU A 664 23.02 1.07 2.50
N GLY A 665 22.87 -0.27 2.49
CA GLY A 665 23.50 -1.14 1.50
C GLY A 665 23.11 -0.69 0.10
N ARG A 666 24.10 -0.21 -0.66
CA ARG A 666 23.99 0.34 -2.02
C ARG A 666 22.96 -0.42 -2.85
N GLN A 667 21.90 0.29 -3.27
CA GLN A 667 21.04 -0.15 -4.35
C GLN A 667 21.93 -0.43 -5.58
N GLY A 668 22.24 -1.70 -5.85
CA GLY A 668 22.92 -2.13 -7.07
C GLY A 668 24.16 -3.00 -6.94
N GLU A 669 24.74 -3.22 -5.76
CA GLU A 669 25.88 -4.14 -5.61
C GLU A 669 25.48 -5.44 -4.90
N SER A 670 25.85 -6.55 -5.53
CA SER A 670 25.52 -7.92 -5.15
C SER A 670 25.92 -8.26 -3.70
N PRO A 671 25.04 -8.89 -2.88
CA PRO A 671 25.38 -9.39 -1.57
C PRO A 671 26.06 -10.77 -1.67
N ASN A 672 27.19 -10.85 -2.38
CA ASN A 672 27.81 -12.15 -2.73
C ASN A 672 29.05 -12.55 -1.94
N ASP A 673 29.38 -11.91 -0.79
CA ASP A 673 30.51 -12.39 0.02
C ASP A 673 30.10 -12.92 1.41
N PRO A 674 29.83 -14.24 1.54
CA PRO A 674 29.50 -14.88 2.81
C PRO A 674 30.65 -14.82 3.84
N TYR A 675 31.89 -14.58 3.40
CA TYR A 675 33.04 -14.45 4.29
C TYR A 675 33.09 -13.10 5.03
N TYR A 676 32.64 -12.01 4.39
CA TYR A 676 32.59 -10.68 5.01
C TYR A 676 31.59 -10.61 6.17
N THR A 677 30.44 -11.27 6.04
CA THR A 677 29.41 -11.31 7.10
C THR A 677 29.83 -12.17 8.30
N SER A 678 30.54 -13.29 8.06
CA SER A 678 31.00 -14.19 9.13
C SER A 678 32.06 -13.57 10.06
N SER A 679 33.05 -12.87 9.50
CA SER A 679 34.13 -12.22 10.26
C SER A 679 33.61 -11.05 11.13
N LEU A 680 32.63 -10.32 10.63
CA LEU A 680 32.00 -9.18 11.29
C LEU A 680 31.05 -9.63 12.43
N ASN A 681 30.40 -10.79 12.28
CA ASN A 681 29.66 -11.45 13.36
C ASN A 681 30.58 -11.86 14.53
N ILE A 682 31.76 -12.43 14.23
CA ILE A 682 32.75 -12.83 15.25
C ILE A 682 33.27 -11.61 16.03
N LEU A 683 33.60 -10.52 15.33
CA LEU A 683 34.04 -9.28 15.95
C LEU A 683 32.94 -8.67 16.85
N THR A 684 31.69 -8.73 16.41
CA THR A 684 30.54 -8.24 17.19
C THR A 684 30.32 -9.07 18.45
N LEU A 685 30.55 -10.39 18.37
CA LEU A 685 30.52 -11.31 19.50
C LEU A 685 31.60 -10.98 20.53
N LEU A 686 32.81 -10.70 20.05
CA LEU A 686 33.96 -10.33 20.90
C LEU A 686 33.72 -8.99 21.59
N LEU A 687 33.09 -8.02 20.92
CA LEU A 687 32.72 -6.74 21.52
C LEU A 687 31.59 -6.89 22.56
N HIS A 688 30.60 -7.77 22.32
CA HIS A 688 29.58 -8.12 23.32
C HIS A 688 30.22 -8.80 24.54
N TYR A 689 31.12 -9.75 24.29
CA TYR A 689 31.85 -10.49 25.32
C TYR A 689 32.64 -9.53 26.22
N LEU A 690 33.41 -8.61 25.64
CA LEU A 690 34.15 -7.58 26.37
C LEU A 690 33.22 -6.69 27.20
N PHE A 691 32.08 -6.27 26.64
CA PHE A 691 31.16 -5.37 27.33
C PHE A 691 30.44 -6.04 28.52
N ILE A 692 30.03 -7.30 28.38
CA ILE A 692 29.39 -8.11 29.43
C ILE A 692 30.37 -8.39 30.59
N VAL A 693 31.62 -8.72 30.27
CA VAL A 693 32.68 -8.96 31.27
C VAL A 693 33.00 -7.70 32.06
N ILE A 694 32.93 -6.50 31.44
CA ILE A 694 33.15 -5.21 32.11
C ILE A 694 31.98 -4.85 33.07
N HIS A 695 30.81 -5.48 32.96
CA HIS A 695 29.59 -5.08 33.68
C HIS A 695 29.07 -6.02 34.76
N ASN A 696 29.82 -7.07 35.12
CA ASN A 696 29.47 -7.99 36.21
C ASN A 696 28.00 -8.47 36.13
N LEU A 697 27.53 -8.85 34.94
CA LEU A 697 26.35 -9.70 34.85
C LEU A 697 26.66 -11.02 35.55
N ASP A 698 25.78 -11.48 36.44
CA ASP A 698 25.94 -12.76 37.16
C ASP A 698 26.40 -13.87 36.19
N ILE A 699 27.43 -14.63 36.57
CA ILE A 699 28.05 -15.71 35.76
C ILE A 699 27.02 -16.66 35.14
N ILE A 700 25.87 -16.85 35.81
CA ILE A 700 24.76 -17.69 35.36
C ILE A 700 24.03 -17.06 34.16
N ASN A 701 23.78 -15.74 34.18
CA ASN A 701 23.18 -15.01 33.06
C ASN A 701 24.16 -14.95 31.88
N PHE A 702 25.47 -14.86 32.16
CA PHE A 702 26.54 -14.91 31.17
C PHE A 702 26.61 -16.26 30.43
N MET A 703 26.65 -17.39 31.15
CA MET A 703 26.71 -18.71 30.51
C MET A 703 25.47 -19.02 29.67
N ASN A 704 24.28 -18.64 30.16
CA ASN A 704 23.04 -18.84 29.41
C ASN A 704 23.01 -17.99 28.12
N LEU A 705 23.47 -16.73 28.18
CA LEU A 705 23.50 -15.85 27.02
C LEU A 705 24.56 -16.30 26.00
N ALA A 706 25.78 -16.61 26.46
CA ALA A 706 26.89 -17.02 25.59
C ALA A 706 26.63 -18.37 24.89
N MET A 707 26.08 -19.35 25.61
CA MET A 707 25.73 -20.66 25.05
C MET A 707 24.58 -20.53 24.05
N MET A 708 23.60 -19.67 24.31
CA MET A 708 22.51 -19.39 23.36
C MET A 708 22.97 -18.64 22.11
N PHE A 709 23.76 -17.58 22.24
CA PHE A 709 24.26 -16.84 21.07
C PHE A 709 25.17 -17.71 20.20
N GLY A 710 26.03 -18.55 20.82
CA GLY A 710 26.84 -19.53 20.09
C GLY A 710 26.00 -20.53 19.29
N ILE A 711 24.93 -21.06 19.88
CA ILE A 711 23.99 -21.99 19.23
C ILE A 711 23.20 -21.29 18.11
N LEU A 712 22.72 -20.06 18.34
CA LEU A 712 21.93 -19.30 17.36
C LEU A 712 22.76 -18.87 16.14
N ILE A 713 24.04 -18.53 16.33
CA ILE A 713 24.98 -18.23 15.25
C ILE A 713 25.27 -19.47 14.41
N TYR A 714 25.52 -20.60 15.07
CA TYR A 714 25.71 -21.88 14.39
C TYR A 714 24.49 -22.24 13.53
N LEU A 715 23.27 -22.00 14.03
CA LEU A 715 22.04 -22.40 13.33
C LEU A 715 21.64 -21.45 12.19
N GLN A 716 21.91 -20.15 12.31
CA GLN A 716 21.62 -19.18 11.25
C GLN A 716 22.63 -19.25 10.10
N ILE A 717 23.88 -19.66 10.37
CA ILE A 717 24.88 -19.94 9.33
C ILE A 717 24.45 -21.16 8.51
N TYR A 718 23.90 -22.19 9.15
CA TYR A 718 23.71 -23.51 8.52
C TYR A 718 22.27 -23.90 8.12
N THR A 719 21.19 -23.24 8.57
CA THR A 719 19.80 -23.64 8.18
C THR A 719 18.76 -22.52 8.26
N ILE A 720 17.92 -22.36 7.21
CA ILE A 720 16.68 -21.54 7.24
C ILE A 720 15.46 -22.38 7.72
N ASP A 721 15.55 -23.71 7.69
CA ASP A 721 14.39 -24.61 7.84
C ASP A 721 14.12 -25.19 9.25
N CYS A 722 14.80 -24.70 10.29
CA CYS A 722 14.71 -25.30 11.63
C CYS A 722 13.46 -24.84 12.43
N ILE A 723 12.29 -25.37 12.07
CA ILE A 723 10.96 -25.18 12.73
C ILE A 723 10.96 -25.49 14.24
N TRP A 724 11.86 -26.35 14.70
CA TRP A 724 11.88 -26.84 16.08
C TRP A 724 12.55 -25.88 17.07
N LEU A 725 13.36 -24.95 16.56
CA LEU A 725 14.22 -24.12 17.40
C LEU A 725 13.47 -23.10 18.27
N PRO A 726 12.50 -22.33 17.73
CA PRO A 726 11.70 -21.43 18.55
C PRO A 726 10.89 -22.18 19.61
N ARG A 727 10.47 -23.43 19.32
CA ARG A 727 9.70 -24.28 20.23
C ARG A 727 10.56 -24.81 21.38
N ILE A 728 11.75 -25.31 21.09
CA ILE A 728 12.73 -25.73 22.10
C ILE A 728 13.12 -24.54 22.98
N TYR A 729 13.30 -23.36 22.37
CA TYR A 729 13.58 -22.14 23.10
C TYR A 729 12.45 -21.73 24.04
N LEU A 730 11.19 -21.78 23.59
CA LEU A 730 10.02 -21.48 24.42
C LEU A 730 9.94 -22.43 25.64
N ILE A 731 10.24 -23.72 25.43
CA ILE A 731 10.29 -24.73 26.49
C ILE A 731 11.41 -24.41 27.49
N PHE A 732 12.60 -24.06 27.01
CA PHE A 732 13.73 -23.68 27.85
C PHE A 732 13.44 -22.40 28.65
N LEU A 733 12.74 -21.45 28.03
CA LEU A 733 12.33 -20.20 28.65
C LEU A 733 11.30 -20.42 29.76
N ILE A 734 10.25 -21.21 29.48
CA ILE A 734 9.25 -21.61 30.48
C ILE A 734 9.94 -22.33 31.65
N TYR A 735 10.92 -23.18 31.36
CA TYR A 735 11.69 -23.89 32.37
C TYR A 735 12.58 -22.95 33.22
N ILE A 736 13.25 -21.97 32.62
CA ILE A 736 14.05 -20.96 33.33
C ILE A 736 13.14 -20.06 34.20
N ILE A 737 11.98 -19.66 33.69
CA ILE A 737 10.99 -18.89 34.46
C ILE A 737 10.48 -19.71 35.64
N TYR A 738 10.13 -20.98 35.41
CA TYR A 738 9.67 -21.92 36.44
C TYR A 738 10.72 -22.14 37.54
N LEU A 739 11.97 -22.44 37.18
CA LEU A 739 13.07 -22.65 38.13
C LEU A 739 13.33 -21.43 39.02
N ASN A 740 13.14 -20.22 38.47
CA ASN A 740 13.34 -18.98 39.21
C ASN A 740 12.17 -18.66 40.14
N ILE A 741 10.92 -18.96 39.74
CA ILE A 741 9.76 -18.90 40.65
C ILE A 741 9.93 -19.91 41.79
N HIS A 742 10.43 -21.11 41.50
CA HIS A 742 10.66 -22.16 42.49
C HIS A 742 11.82 -21.82 43.45
N ARG A 743 12.97 -21.33 42.96
CA ARG A 743 14.06 -20.81 43.82
C ARG A 743 13.63 -19.63 44.68
N SER A 744 12.74 -18.78 44.17
CA SER A 744 12.15 -17.64 44.86
C SER A 744 11.32 -18.04 46.07
N GLN A 745 10.51 -19.10 45.97
CA GLN A 745 9.72 -19.62 47.08
C GLN A 745 10.61 -20.19 48.19
N ILE A 746 11.84 -20.61 47.86
CA ILE A 746 12.80 -21.19 48.81
C ILE A 746 13.63 -20.11 49.54
N GLN A 747 13.88 -18.95 48.93
CA GLN A 747 14.84 -17.95 49.46
C GLN A 747 14.24 -16.76 50.24
N ASN A 748 12.91 -16.66 50.42
CA ASN A 748 12.26 -15.55 51.17
C ASN A 748 12.73 -14.13 50.76
N ASP A 749 13.07 -13.93 49.48
CA ASP A 749 13.56 -12.66 48.94
C ASP A 749 12.41 -11.63 48.80
N SER A 750 12.72 -10.32 48.91
CA SER A 750 11.70 -9.26 48.88
C SER A 750 10.91 -9.22 47.56
N LYS A 751 9.59 -8.95 47.62
CA LYS A 751 8.69 -8.86 46.44
C LYS A 751 9.24 -7.96 45.31
N GLN A 752 10.03 -6.95 45.64
CA GLN A 752 10.61 -6.02 44.67
C GLN A 752 11.78 -6.63 43.89
N LYS A 753 12.69 -7.35 44.57
CA LYS A 753 13.84 -8.01 43.94
C LYS A 753 13.39 -9.15 43.02
N LEU A 754 12.30 -9.84 43.39
CA LEU A 754 11.63 -10.84 42.56
C LEU A 754 11.03 -10.24 41.29
N LYS A 755 10.37 -9.09 41.41
CA LYS A 755 9.83 -8.36 40.27
C LYS A 755 10.95 -7.95 39.29
N GLU A 756 12.06 -7.45 39.80
CA GLU A 756 13.24 -7.09 38.97
C GLU A 756 13.86 -8.30 38.25
N LEU A 757 14.04 -9.43 38.94
CA LEU A 757 14.53 -10.68 38.33
C LEU A 757 13.60 -11.21 37.23
N SER A 758 12.28 -11.19 37.46
CA SER A 758 11.30 -11.62 36.45
C SER A 758 11.31 -10.72 35.21
N LEU A 759 11.43 -9.40 35.39
CA LEU A 759 11.50 -8.44 34.30
C LEU A 759 12.80 -8.58 33.49
N LYS A 760 13.95 -8.86 34.15
CA LYS A 760 15.22 -9.18 33.48
C LYS A 760 15.08 -10.35 32.53
N ASN A 761 14.44 -11.43 33.00
CA ASN A 761 14.27 -12.64 32.20
C ASN A 761 13.33 -12.42 31.02
N ILE A 762 12.19 -11.76 31.23
CA ILE A 762 11.26 -11.39 30.15
C ILE A 762 11.98 -10.54 29.10
N TRP A 763 12.81 -9.60 29.54
CA TRP A 763 13.59 -8.75 28.67
C TRP A 763 14.60 -9.53 27.83
N VAL A 764 15.41 -10.42 28.43
CA VAL A 764 16.32 -11.31 27.71
C VAL A 764 15.56 -12.20 26.70
N SER A 765 14.39 -12.68 27.09
CA SER A 765 13.52 -13.50 26.23
C SER A 765 13.12 -12.77 24.95
N CYS A 766 12.70 -11.51 25.09
CA CYS A 766 12.30 -10.67 23.97
C CYS A 766 13.47 -10.41 23.01
N GLN A 767 14.71 -10.26 23.54
CA GLN A 767 15.89 -10.05 22.69
C GLN A 767 16.23 -11.28 21.84
N VAL A 768 16.10 -12.46 22.41
CA VAL A 768 16.45 -13.71 21.73
C VAL A 768 15.39 -14.05 20.70
N PHE A 769 14.13 -13.86 21.05
CA PHE A 769 13.03 -13.95 20.11
C PHE A 769 13.27 -13.02 18.91
N LEU A 770 13.65 -11.76 19.16
CA LEU A 770 14.02 -10.84 18.09
C LEU A 770 15.18 -11.35 17.25
N TYR A 771 16.26 -11.80 17.87
CA TYR A 771 17.45 -12.31 17.18
C TYR A 771 17.10 -13.43 16.20
N ILE A 772 16.24 -14.37 16.58
CA ILE A 772 15.76 -15.47 15.73
C ILE A 772 15.01 -14.94 14.49
N MET A 773 14.38 -13.78 14.61
CA MET A 773 13.54 -13.20 13.56
C MET A 773 14.30 -12.34 12.56
N LEU A 774 15.59 -12.06 12.80
CA LEU A 774 16.40 -11.19 11.96
C LEU A 774 16.98 -11.91 10.75
N GLN A 775 17.07 -11.18 9.64
CA GLN A 775 17.87 -11.62 8.49
C GLN A 775 19.38 -11.56 8.82
N LYS A 776 20.20 -12.36 8.12
CA LYS A 776 21.65 -12.49 8.39
C LYS A 776 22.38 -11.15 8.56
N ASN A 777 22.05 -10.15 7.73
CA ASN A 777 22.73 -8.84 7.74
C ASN A 777 22.23 -7.90 8.86
N GLN A 778 21.04 -8.13 9.42
CA GLN A 778 20.43 -7.28 10.45
C GLN A 778 20.92 -7.61 11.86
N VAL A 779 21.53 -8.79 12.05
CA VAL A 779 22.01 -9.29 13.33
C VAL A 779 23.07 -8.38 13.95
N ILE A 780 24.06 -7.96 13.15
CA ILE A 780 25.19 -7.12 13.61
C ILE A 780 24.68 -5.76 14.06
N ALA A 781 23.88 -5.11 13.21
CA ALA A 781 23.31 -3.80 13.47
C ALA A 781 22.40 -3.81 14.71
N PHE A 782 21.58 -4.87 14.88
CA PHE A 782 20.76 -5.06 16.07
C PHE A 782 21.63 -5.21 17.34
N SER A 783 22.64 -6.07 17.30
CA SER A 783 23.51 -6.35 18.44
C SER A 783 24.25 -5.09 18.90
N LEU A 784 24.79 -4.28 17.97
CA LEU A 784 25.42 -3.00 18.29
C LEU A 784 24.43 -1.99 18.89
N SER A 785 23.21 -1.91 18.34
CA SER A 785 22.13 -1.05 18.88
C SER A 785 21.74 -1.42 20.30
N TYR A 786 21.76 -2.72 20.58
CA TYR A 786 21.43 -3.26 21.89
C TYR A 786 22.49 -2.90 22.94
N ILE A 787 23.78 -3.01 22.61
CA ILE A 787 24.85 -2.51 23.50
C ILE A 787 24.66 -1.03 23.78
N VAL A 788 24.32 -0.23 22.74
CA VAL A 788 24.04 1.20 22.93
C VAL A 788 22.92 1.42 23.95
N GLN A 789 21.84 0.63 23.90
CA GLN A 789 20.74 0.69 24.85
C GLN A 789 21.15 0.33 26.29
N ILE A 790 22.03 -0.66 26.48
CA ILE A 790 22.57 -1.00 27.81
C ILE A 790 23.45 0.14 28.35
N CYS A 791 24.39 0.64 27.54
CA CYS A 791 25.20 1.81 27.89
C CYS A 791 24.31 3.00 28.29
N SER A 792 23.18 3.19 27.59
CA SER A 792 22.24 4.28 27.87
C SER A 792 21.61 4.13 29.24
N MET A 793 21.21 2.91 29.63
CA MET A 793 20.62 2.65 30.94
C MET A 793 21.62 2.92 32.08
N GLU A 794 22.87 2.46 31.95
CA GLU A 794 23.90 2.70 32.97
C GLU A 794 24.30 4.18 33.06
N MET A 795 24.39 4.88 31.92
CA MET A 795 24.58 6.33 31.90
C MET A 795 23.43 7.05 32.62
N ILE A 796 22.18 6.67 32.34
CA ILE A 796 20.97 7.24 32.96
C ILE A 796 20.93 6.98 34.47
N LYS A 797 21.25 5.76 34.90
CA LYS A 797 21.26 5.36 36.31
C LYS A 797 22.25 6.22 37.11
N ASN A 798 23.42 6.47 36.54
CA ASN A 798 24.41 7.38 37.12
C ASN A 798 23.91 8.83 37.18
N ASP A 799 23.21 9.31 36.15
CA ASP A 799 22.59 10.64 36.14
C ASP A 799 21.47 10.79 37.17
N LEU A 800 20.58 9.78 37.29
CA LEU A 800 19.43 9.77 38.20
C LEU A 800 19.86 9.80 39.67
N ASN A 801 20.96 9.15 40.02
CA ASN A 801 21.53 9.18 41.36
C ASN A 801 22.08 10.55 41.76
N ASN A 802 22.48 11.39 40.79
CA ASN A 802 23.10 12.69 41.02
C ASN A 802 22.12 13.87 40.99
N LEU A 803 20.90 13.67 40.45
CA LEU A 803 19.93 14.75 40.25
C LEU A 803 18.97 14.91 41.45
N LYS A 804 18.83 16.15 41.94
CA LYS A 804 17.93 16.49 43.06
C LYS A 804 16.43 16.43 42.69
N ASP A 805 16.07 16.61 41.42
CA ASP A 805 14.68 16.56 40.95
C ASP A 805 14.43 15.34 40.04
N ARG A 806 13.71 14.36 40.59
CA ARG A 806 13.43 13.09 39.92
C ARG A 806 12.52 13.22 38.68
N LYS A 807 11.65 14.25 38.61
CA LYS A 807 10.70 14.37 37.48
C LYS A 807 11.40 14.82 36.20
N VAL A 808 12.27 15.82 36.30
CA VAL A 808 13.06 16.33 35.15
C VAL A 808 14.01 15.26 34.65
N ALA A 809 14.67 14.56 35.58
CA ALA A 809 15.56 13.46 35.26
C ALA A 809 14.82 12.34 34.51
N SER A 810 13.66 11.93 35.01
CA SER A 810 12.82 10.90 34.37
C SER A 810 12.39 11.29 32.95
N PHE A 811 12.02 12.55 32.72
CA PHE A 811 11.67 13.04 31.39
C PHE A 811 12.85 12.93 30.41
N LYS A 812 14.04 13.42 30.82
CA LYS A 812 15.27 13.38 30.02
C LYS A 812 15.67 11.94 29.67
N SER A 813 15.65 11.07 30.66
CA SER A 813 15.97 9.64 30.50
C SER A 813 14.99 8.94 29.56
N SER A 814 13.69 9.22 29.70
CA SER A 814 12.66 8.59 28.86
C SER A 814 12.77 9.02 27.39
N LEU A 815 13.05 10.30 27.13
CA LEU A 815 13.25 10.81 25.77
C LEU A 815 14.49 10.20 25.10
N TYR A 816 15.61 10.13 25.82
CA TYR A 816 16.83 9.54 25.27
C TYR A 816 16.66 8.05 24.98
N LEU A 817 16.04 7.28 25.89
CA LEU A 817 15.73 5.87 25.65
C LEU A 817 14.76 5.68 24.47
N TYR A 818 13.79 6.59 24.30
CA TYR A 818 12.91 6.57 23.13
C TYR A 818 13.69 6.73 21.82
N LEU A 819 14.64 7.67 21.73
CA LEU A 819 15.48 7.83 20.54
C LEU A 819 16.34 6.58 20.26
N VAL A 820 16.92 5.97 21.30
CA VAL A 820 17.69 4.72 21.15
C VAL A 820 16.81 3.57 20.68
N SER A 821 15.57 3.48 21.18
CA SER A 821 14.61 2.46 20.73
C SER A 821 14.23 2.64 19.25
N LYS A 822 14.09 3.89 18.79
CA LYS A 822 13.87 4.20 17.37
C LYS A 822 15.08 3.85 16.51
N GLN A 823 16.30 4.06 17.02
CA GLN A 823 17.50 3.62 16.32
C GLN A 823 17.53 2.10 16.14
N CYS A 824 17.17 1.36 17.20
CA CYS A 824 17.07 -0.09 17.17
C CYS A 824 16.01 -0.56 16.15
N PHE A 825 14.85 0.10 16.10
CA PHE A 825 13.80 -0.18 15.11
C PHE A 825 14.34 -0.16 13.67
N PHE A 826 15.08 0.89 13.28
CA PHE A 826 15.64 0.99 11.93
C PHE A 826 16.77 -0.01 11.68
N ASN A 827 17.62 -0.27 12.67
CA ASN A 827 18.75 -1.20 12.54
C ASN A 827 18.31 -2.68 12.42
N ILE A 828 17.10 -3.00 12.87
CA ILE A 828 16.41 -4.29 12.64
C ILE A 828 15.89 -4.40 11.18
N GLY A 829 15.97 -3.34 10.38
CA GLY A 829 15.47 -3.29 9.00
C GLY A 829 14.01 -2.86 8.88
N ASN A 830 13.34 -2.50 9.98
CA ASN A 830 11.96 -2.05 9.94
C ASN A 830 11.83 -0.68 9.25
N ARG A 831 10.68 -0.50 8.60
CA ARG A 831 10.26 0.77 7.98
C ARG A 831 8.92 1.16 8.63
N PRO A 832 8.67 2.45 8.95
CA PRO A 832 7.43 2.88 9.59
C PRO A 832 6.30 3.02 8.56
N ARG A 833 6.03 1.95 7.81
CA ARG A 833 5.06 1.88 6.71
C ARG A 833 4.42 0.50 6.66
N ILE A 834 3.10 0.44 6.50
CA ILE A 834 2.36 -0.83 6.54
C ILE A 834 2.61 -1.71 5.29
N ASP A 835 2.90 -1.10 4.14
CA ASP A 835 3.24 -1.76 2.86
C ASP A 835 4.67 -2.32 2.83
N LYS A 836 5.52 -1.97 3.81
CA LYS A 836 6.92 -2.43 3.91
C LYS A 836 7.17 -3.28 5.14
N ILE A 837 6.11 -3.90 5.65
CA ILE A 837 6.24 -4.87 6.74
C ILE A 837 6.85 -6.14 6.14
N PRO A 838 7.98 -6.63 6.66
CA PRO A 838 8.64 -7.81 6.10
C PRO A 838 7.77 -9.05 6.33
N SER A 839 7.01 -9.47 5.31
CA SER A 839 6.08 -10.60 5.33
C SER A 839 6.77 -11.91 5.72
N MET A 840 8.01 -12.11 5.27
CA MET A 840 8.86 -13.25 5.58
C MET A 840 9.05 -13.49 7.08
N VAL A 841 9.01 -12.43 7.89
CA VAL A 841 9.13 -12.55 9.34
C VAL A 841 7.98 -13.35 9.94
N GLY A 842 6.77 -13.21 9.39
CA GLY A 842 5.59 -13.97 9.82
C GLY A 842 5.64 -15.46 9.48
N LEU A 843 6.59 -15.89 8.64
CA LEU A 843 6.74 -17.27 8.21
C LEU A 843 7.84 -18.04 8.97
N ILE A 844 8.62 -17.34 9.79
CA ILE A 844 9.76 -17.92 10.50
C ILE A 844 9.29 -19.04 11.44
N GLY A 845 9.82 -20.24 11.23
CA GLY A 845 9.48 -21.43 12.03
C GLY A 845 8.11 -22.05 11.72
N LEU A 846 7.43 -21.63 10.64
CA LEU A 846 6.17 -22.23 10.19
C LEU A 846 6.41 -23.06 8.93
N LYS A 847 5.87 -24.29 8.87
CA LYS A 847 5.92 -25.14 7.65
C LYS A 847 4.92 -24.71 6.58
N TYR A 848 3.77 -24.19 7.02
CA TYR A 848 2.64 -23.74 6.18
C TYR A 848 2.17 -22.37 6.65
N TYR A 849 1.60 -21.56 5.77
CA TYR A 849 1.16 -20.23 6.12
C TYR A 849 -0.10 -20.34 7.01
N THR A 850 -0.07 -19.68 8.16
CA THR A 850 -1.23 -19.62 9.07
C THR A 850 -1.50 -18.16 9.40
N PRO A 851 -2.55 -17.53 8.83
CA PRO A 851 -2.74 -16.08 8.89
C PRO A 851 -2.63 -15.52 10.31
N PHE A 852 -3.34 -16.12 11.26
CA PHE A 852 -3.36 -15.66 12.65
C PHE A 852 -1.99 -15.67 13.32
N VAL A 853 -1.24 -16.78 13.21
CA VAL A 853 0.08 -16.91 13.85
C VAL A 853 1.09 -15.99 13.16
N SER A 854 1.07 -15.94 11.83
CA SER A 854 1.96 -15.09 11.05
C SER A 854 1.73 -13.60 11.36
N SER A 855 0.47 -13.16 11.47
CA SER A 855 0.14 -11.79 11.87
C SER A 855 0.64 -11.45 13.29
N ILE A 856 0.50 -12.36 14.25
CA ILE A 856 1.01 -12.15 15.62
C ILE A 856 2.53 -12.01 15.61
N ILE A 857 3.23 -12.89 14.91
CA ILE A 857 4.70 -12.87 14.80
C ILE A 857 5.17 -11.53 14.21
N VAL A 858 4.53 -11.08 13.14
CA VAL A 858 4.82 -9.78 12.51
C VAL A 858 4.58 -8.61 13.46
N VAL A 859 3.44 -8.57 14.15
CA VAL A 859 3.12 -7.49 15.11
C VAL A 859 4.12 -7.47 16.25
N LEU A 860 4.47 -8.63 16.80
CA LEU A 860 5.48 -8.74 17.86
C LEU A 860 6.84 -8.22 17.39
N PHE A 861 7.25 -8.56 16.17
CA PHE A 861 8.49 -8.06 15.57
C PHE A 861 8.51 -6.54 15.44
N LEU A 862 7.44 -5.95 14.90
CA LEU A 862 7.32 -4.50 14.71
C LEU A 862 7.35 -3.74 16.04
N CYS A 863 6.68 -4.26 17.07
CA CYS A 863 6.53 -3.59 18.36
C CYS A 863 7.63 -3.94 19.39
N SER A 864 8.51 -4.87 19.05
CA SER A 864 9.55 -5.40 19.94
C SER A 864 10.52 -4.34 20.50
N HIS A 865 10.98 -3.39 19.69
CA HIS A 865 11.86 -2.30 20.10
C HIS A 865 11.22 -1.40 21.17
N LEU A 866 9.90 -1.23 21.10
CA LEU A 866 9.14 -0.44 22.04
C LEU A 866 8.80 -1.23 23.31
N LEU A 867 8.50 -2.52 23.17
CA LEU A 867 8.40 -3.41 24.32
C LEU A 867 9.71 -3.41 25.12
N ASN A 868 10.85 -3.43 24.42
CA ASN A 868 12.18 -3.30 25.02
C ASN A 868 12.37 -1.96 25.74
N LEU A 869 11.93 -0.84 25.14
CA LEU A 869 11.93 0.47 25.81
C LEU A 869 11.13 0.44 27.12
N LEU A 870 9.92 -0.11 27.10
CA LEU A 870 9.03 -0.16 28.26
C LEU A 870 9.59 -1.08 29.36
N LEU A 871 10.21 -2.19 29.00
CA LEU A 871 10.92 -3.06 29.94
C LEU A 871 12.11 -2.33 30.57
N CYS A 872 12.94 -1.62 29.79
CA CYS A 872 14.04 -0.80 30.32
C CYS A 872 13.57 0.27 31.31
N ILE A 873 12.45 0.95 31.02
CA ILE A 873 11.86 1.94 31.94
C ILE A 873 11.39 1.28 33.24
N ASN A 874 10.82 0.08 33.17
CA ASN A 874 10.32 -0.63 34.35
C ASN A 874 11.40 -1.29 35.20
N MET A 875 12.55 -1.56 34.59
CA MET A 875 13.72 -2.14 35.22
C MET A 875 14.49 -1.16 36.11
N GLU A 876 14.37 0.15 35.86
CA GLU A 876 15.06 1.17 36.66
C GLU A 876 14.07 1.86 37.63
N PRO A 877 14.12 1.53 38.95
CA PRO A 877 13.14 2.01 39.92
C PRO A 877 13.22 3.52 40.16
N LEU A 878 14.33 4.16 39.77
CA LEU A 878 14.53 5.61 39.90
C LEU A 878 13.71 6.41 38.87
N ILE A 879 13.28 5.79 37.76
CA ILE A 879 12.48 6.45 36.73
C ILE A 879 11.02 6.58 37.19
N ASN A 880 10.48 7.79 37.15
CA ASN A 880 9.06 8.02 37.38
C ASN A 880 8.24 7.53 36.18
N LYS A 881 7.58 6.39 36.38
CA LYS A 881 6.76 5.70 35.37
C LYS A 881 5.67 6.58 34.77
N THR A 882 5.01 7.42 35.57
CA THR A 882 3.95 8.30 35.06
C THR A 882 4.48 9.34 34.07
N VAL A 883 5.68 9.87 34.32
CA VAL A 883 6.36 10.81 33.43
C VAL A 883 6.85 10.08 32.18
N ALA A 884 7.42 8.89 32.33
CA ALA A 884 7.91 8.09 31.22
C ALA A 884 6.79 7.68 30.24
N ASN A 885 5.65 7.21 30.76
CA ASN A 885 4.48 6.84 29.96
C ASN A 885 3.91 8.06 29.23
N SER A 886 3.77 9.21 29.92
CA SER A 886 3.38 10.49 29.30
C SER A 886 4.32 10.89 28.16
N THR A 887 5.64 10.80 28.37
CA THR A 887 6.64 11.16 27.35
C THR A 887 6.45 10.31 26.09
N ILE A 888 6.33 8.99 26.22
CA ILE A 888 6.13 8.10 25.07
C ILE A 888 4.84 8.45 24.31
N MET A 889 3.73 8.65 25.03
CA MET A 889 2.44 8.98 24.40
C MET A 889 2.46 10.32 23.68
N VAL A 890 3.10 11.35 24.25
CA VAL A 890 3.22 12.69 23.66
C VAL A 890 4.02 12.67 22.36
N PHE A 891 5.19 12.02 22.33
CA PHE A 891 6.02 11.97 21.12
C PHE A 891 5.36 11.18 19.98
N ASN A 892 4.62 10.12 20.33
CA ASN A 892 3.83 9.36 19.35
C ASN A 892 2.65 10.15 18.78
N LEU A 893 1.95 10.93 19.61
CA LEU A 893 0.90 11.85 19.15
C LEU A 893 1.45 12.97 18.26
N PHE A 894 2.61 13.53 18.61
CA PHE A 894 3.28 14.53 17.78
C PHE A 894 3.56 13.97 16.39
N ASN A 895 4.15 12.77 16.30
CA ASN A 895 4.41 12.09 15.03
C ASN A 895 3.14 11.96 14.18
N GLN A 896 2.03 11.58 14.80
CA GLN A 896 0.74 11.43 14.10
C GLN A 896 0.16 12.76 13.63
N VAL A 897 0.16 13.81 14.48
CA VAL A 897 -0.29 15.15 14.09
C VAL A 897 0.52 15.68 12.91
N PHE A 898 1.84 15.52 12.93
CA PHE A 898 2.69 15.95 11.83
C PHE A 898 2.50 15.10 10.58
N SER A 899 2.18 13.81 10.72
CA SER A 899 1.80 12.98 9.56
C SER A 899 0.46 13.42 8.97
N CYS A 900 -0.53 13.82 9.78
CA CYS A 900 -1.76 14.44 9.31
C CYS A 900 -1.50 15.76 8.54
N ILE A 901 -0.63 16.63 9.08
CA ILE A 901 -0.25 17.89 8.44
C ILE A 901 0.51 17.61 7.13
N GLY A 902 1.48 16.70 7.15
CA GLY A 902 2.26 16.29 5.97
C GLY A 902 1.38 15.72 4.87
N LEU A 903 0.41 14.87 5.22
CA LEU A 903 -0.60 14.37 4.29
C LEU A 903 -1.38 15.51 3.61
N CYS A 904 -1.72 16.57 4.37
CA CYS A 904 -2.44 17.71 3.83
C CYS A 904 -1.59 18.59 2.91
N ILE A 905 -0.32 18.84 3.28
CA ILE A 905 0.63 19.64 2.49
C ILE A 905 0.99 18.92 1.19
N LEU A 906 1.28 17.62 1.27
CA LEU A 906 1.77 16.81 0.17
C LEU A 906 0.66 16.08 -0.58
N ARG A 907 -0.60 16.48 -0.41
CA ARG A 907 -1.77 15.78 -1.00
C ARG A 907 -1.75 15.65 -2.53
N HIS A 908 -1.03 16.54 -3.21
CA HIS A 908 -0.86 16.53 -4.67
C HIS A 908 0.46 15.88 -5.09
N ASN A 909 1.30 15.50 -4.12
CA ASN A 909 2.52 14.75 -4.37
C ASN A 909 2.13 13.31 -4.70
N LEU A 910 2.80 12.74 -5.71
CA LEU A 910 2.58 11.38 -6.18
C LEU A 910 2.78 10.35 -5.04
N MET A 911 3.69 10.63 -4.09
CA MET A 911 4.07 9.72 -3.01
C MET A 911 3.05 9.61 -1.87
N ILE A 912 1.94 10.36 -1.93
CA ILE A 912 0.95 10.45 -0.85
C ILE A 912 0.37 9.09 -0.48
N TRP A 913 0.02 8.30 -1.50
CA TRP A 913 -0.66 7.00 -1.34
C TRP A 913 0.30 5.87 -0.98
N THR A 914 1.60 6.12 -1.09
CA THR A 914 2.63 5.07 -1.16
C THR A 914 3.64 5.20 -0.05
N MET A 915 3.71 6.38 0.54
CA MET A 915 4.56 6.67 1.69
C MET A 915 3.76 7.23 2.85
N PHE A 916 3.06 8.35 2.63
CA PHE A 916 2.50 9.12 3.74
C PHE A 916 1.24 8.48 4.32
N ALA A 917 0.32 8.02 3.49
CA ALA A 917 -0.91 7.38 3.95
C ALA A 917 -0.65 6.01 4.59
N PRO A 918 0.19 5.12 4.01
CA PRO A 918 0.64 3.90 4.69
C PRO A 918 1.37 4.15 6.00
N LYS A 919 2.21 5.19 6.09
CA LYS A 919 2.86 5.60 7.35
C LYS A 919 1.86 6.08 8.39
N PHE A 920 0.88 6.88 7.99
CA PHE A 920 -0.17 7.33 8.90
C PHE A 920 -0.95 6.14 9.47
N VAL A 921 -1.34 5.17 8.63
CA VAL A 921 -2.00 3.94 9.09
C VAL A 921 -1.10 3.14 10.03
N TYR A 922 0.19 2.97 9.67
CA TYR A 922 1.17 2.34 10.53
C TYR A 922 1.22 3.02 11.91
N GLN A 923 1.32 4.34 11.97
CA GLN A 923 1.34 5.09 13.22
C GLN A 923 0.05 4.93 14.02
N VAL A 924 -1.11 4.90 13.35
CA VAL A 924 -2.40 4.69 14.02
C VAL A 924 -2.45 3.33 14.70
N VAL A 925 -2.13 2.27 13.96
CA VAL A 925 -2.10 0.89 14.48
C VAL A 925 -1.05 0.75 15.59
N PHE A 926 0.14 1.30 15.35
CA PHE A 926 1.24 1.31 16.30
C PHE A 926 0.80 1.97 17.60
N ASN A 927 0.27 3.20 17.57
CA ASN A 927 -0.19 3.94 18.75
C ASN A 927 -1.24 3.19 19.56
N LEU A 928 -2.21 2.53 18.91
CA LEU A 928 -3.20 1.71 19.60
C LEU A 928 -2.55 0.54 20.35
N PHE A 929 -1.58 -0.13 19.74
CA PHE A 929 -0.84 -1.22 20.37
C PHE A 929 0.01 -0.75 21.56
N ILE A 930 0.64 0.44 21.47
CA ILE A 930 1.38 1.04 22.59
C ILE A 930 0.47 1.22 23.81
N VAL A 931 -0.70 1.80 23.60
CA VAL A 931 -1.62 2.09 24.70
C VAL A 931 -2.10 0.80 25.34
N LEU A 932 -2.38 -0.24 24.54
CA LEU A 932 -2.72 -1.57 25.07
C LEU A 932 -1.59 -2.16 25.92
N ILE A 933 -0.34 -2.09 25.45
CA ILE A 933 0.81 -2.57 26.24
C ILE A 933 0.97 -1.76 27.53
N LEU A 934 0.85 -0.44 27.47
CA LEU A 934 0.94 0.43 28.66
C LEU A 934 -0.13 0.07 29.69
N ILE A 935 -1.35 -0.27 29.25
CA ILE A 935 -2.42 -0.75 30.13
C ILE A 935 -2.09 -2.11 30.75
N LEU A 936 -1.45 -3.02 30.02
CA LEU A 936 -1.09 -4.36 30.52
C LEU A 936 0.10 -4.34 31.51
N ILE A 937 1.00 -3.36 31.36
CA ILE A 937 2.21 -3.21 32.19
C ILE A 937 1.94 -2.44 33.49
N GLU A 938 0.99 -1.50 33.48
CA GLU A 938 0.51 -0.78 34.68
C GLU A 938 -0.39 -1.65 35.56
#